data_AF-A0A6P8B7I1-F1
#
_entry.id   AF-A0A6P8B7I1-F1
#
_cell.length_a   1.000
_cell.length_b   1.000
_cell.length_c   1.000
_cell.angle_alpha   90.00
_cell.angle_beta   90.00
_cell.angle_gamma   90.00
#
_symmetry.space_group_name_H-M   'P 1'
#
loop_
_entity.id
_entity.type
_entity.pdbx_description
1 polymer ?
#
loop_
_entity_poly.entity_id
_entity_poly.type
_entity_poly.pdbx_seq_one_letter_code
_entity_poly.pdbx_strand_id
1 'polypeptide(L)'
;MVVPAAQQSLGTSAMMDRPKGAKRRFDLFALGCLVATTSHLGSRFDSTSSFARPQYFSIAVFTITAAFCFFLSCLVSTETAWPSPLHVDEKPGPSTSQIPILTITEPEPRGTVRPLLKSANQAVSTLKRWSPPNGVSLLLSVVVCRGLLLWRVLRHIQCSWGWIQALLPLSVLLADVVIPAERTRISLPYLRIDDDEEAKQSRLCRHCHGSRNLRLKYAVMAAMWALAAAQMTMHWYRPTDVICPRGWRIEQYIPATQVLCLALDAAFLVLTHRIRPCQGSDGIDNNPGSYSSGSCWKTLSFVFAATATILAFCVWVGSTRGYDPQVHDSLDGLERSDLAGDSFCAAVLLLSVIHLLARIHPATMALILSGLSLYVHRLATLGYDAPWEHMDWTTSMLFPTMMIISTGMLLRWDRDLRPQPRSSSPDGTVHRVLIFGYVILACLVLSSTIFRIPDESAVQDIPGLGTIISAAYAKSERWQARAGSSKTLDEAVRTYRQRQGIPPPPNFDKWYEFARSKDSVIIDDFSQIESDLLPFWGMEPSAIRDMTGQLLEYPKASMGGLRIQNGEIKLSPHIPGTHLWMVMGMADIIRPFAQWLPDMDLAINLDDECRAAVPFEDQAALQAEAGITRSRLGKVGTSDLIASFNSSHASTSKWSDRFMAENGMKNKAILPPFFEDYHKKPIYRTLVAPACPPDSPARNWRWWNKRDTCLACAAPHTSLSMEGRVVSNWTGAQDLCHQPDMAQLDGFIFSPAAMITTRKMMPIFSQAKVTGFVDILVPSPWNFHSKTPYKESADMSWDKKQNTVFWRGSATDGFAAAGSWTSFLRARFVDGADVIAEQMGPSAGDSGIGLNVSFVGKFPRCEGPDCQAEAQHFYDNRRSPITIEGVDAQNDKASAENKKLSGPSVSFEEHWKFRHLADMDGAGFSGRFLPFLQSKSLVYRAGLFRTWFDERVHPWRHYVPMDLRLGMGTDAWYSVAAFFGGRRGSHLGEKIALEGREWAQKAARPADMQVYMFRLLLEWGRIVDDRRESLGYTGPSAGGG
;
A
#
# COMPACT_ATOMS: atom_id res chain seq x y z
N MET A 1 -36.86 5.38 -61.42
CA MET A 1 -38.05 5.35 -62.31
C MET A 1 -39.11 6.26 -61.73
N VAL A 2 -39.75 7.08 -62.59
CA VAL A 2 -40.98 7.87 -62.36
C VAL A 2 -40.95 8.99 -61.30
N VAL A 3 -41.23 10.21 -61.77
CA VAL A 3 -41.69 11.41 -61.04
C VAL A 3 -43.02 11.83 -61.70
N PRO A 4 -44.07 12.21 -60.93
CA PRO A 4 -44.65 13.58 -60.99
C PRO A 4 -44.89 14.15 -59.56
N ALA A 5 -44.77 15.45 -59.25
CA ALA A 5 -45.55 16.63 -59.69
C ALA A 5 -47.04 16.61 -59.20
N ALA A 6 -47.67 17.68 -58.66
CA ALA A 6 -47.22 19.03 -58.24
C ALA A 6 -48.26 19.71 -57.29
N GLN A 7 -47.86 20.80 -56.62
CA GLN A 7 -48.63 21.96 -56.08
C GLN A 7 -50.12 21.83 -55.64
N GLN A 8 -50.43 22.25 -54.40
CA GLN A 8 -51.18 23.51 -54.13
C GLN A 8 -51.09 23.93 -52.64
N SER A 9 -51.74 25.05 -52.26
CA SER A 9 -51.23 26.02 -51.27
C SER A 9 -52.10 26.27 -50.02
N LEU A 10 -51.49 27.00 -49.06
CA LEU A 10 -52.09 27.82 -47.98
C LEU A 10 -52.75 27.11 -46.77
N GLY A 11 -52.24 27.42 -45.57
CA GLY A 11 -53.06 27.40 -44.35
C GLY A 11 -52.37 27.02 -43.04
N THR A 12 -52.18 28.02 -42.16
CA THR A 12 -52.14 27.92 -40.68
C THR A 12 -51.03 27.11 -39.95
N SER A 13 -50.12 27.88 -39.33
CA SER A 13 -49.61 27.72 -37.95
C SER A 13 -49.13 26.34 -37.45
N ALA A 14 -47.88 26.01 -37.75
CA ALA A 14 -47.13 24.98 -37.01
C ALA A 14 -46.37 25.62 -35.83
N MET A 15 -47.00 25.62 -34.65
CA MET A 15 -46.40 26.12 -33.40
C MET A 15 -45.24 25.20 -32.97
N MET A 16 -44.06 25.78 -32.71
CA MET A 16 -42.82 25.02 -32.46
C MET A 16 -42.82 24.36 -31.06
N ASP A 17 -43.17 23.08 -30.97
CA ASP A 17 -43.32 22.36 -29.70
C ASP A 17 -41.97 21.86 -29.11
N ARG A 18 -41.19 22.76 -28.49
CA ARG A 18 -40.12 22.43 -27.52
C ARG A 18 -40.00 23.51 -26.44
N PRO A 19 -40.07 23.11 -25.15
CA PRO A 19 -38.81 22.94 -24.40
C PRO A 19 -38.75 21.70 -23.49
N LYS A 20 -39.81 20.89 -23.40
CA LYS A 20 -39.91 19.76 -22.46
C LYS A 20 -38.92 18.61 -22.75
N GLY A 21 -38.53 18.42 -24.01
CA GLY A 21 -37.63 17.32 -24.42
C GLY A 21 -36.15 17.49 -24.06
N ALA A 22 -35.65 18.72 -23.92
CA ALA A 22 -34.23 18.98 -23.68
C ALA A 22 -33.82 18.69 -22.23
N LYS A 23 -34.58 19.21 -21.24
CA LYS A 23 -34.35 18.96 -19.81
C LYS A 23 -34.31 17.45 -19.48
N ARG A 24 -35.22 16.66 -20.08
CA ARG A 24 -35.26 15.19 -19.93
C ARG A 24 -33.98 14.49 -20.41
N ARG A 25 -33.32 14.99 -21.46
CA ARG A 25 -32.06 14.43 -21.95
C ARG A 25 -30.90 14.74 -21.00
N PHE A 26 -30.88 15.94 -20.43
CA PHE A 26 -29.85 16.36 -19.48
C PHE A 26 -29.92 15.63 -18.14
N ASP A 27 -31.13 15.42 -17.59
CA ASP A 27 -31.32 14.65 -16.35
C ASP A 27 -30.86 13.17 -16.51
N LEU A 28 -31.09 12.57 -17.69
CA LEU A 28 -30.59 11.22 -18.00
C LEU A 28 -29.07 11.17 -18.22
N PHE A 29 -28.50 12.20 -18.85
CA PHE A 29 -27.05 12.35 -19.00
C PHE A 29 -26.35 12.45 -17.65
N ALA A 30 -26.83 13.32 -16.75
CA ALA A 30 -26.29 13.47 -15.40
C ALA A 30 -26.37 12.17 -14.58
N LEU A 31 -27.44 11.39 -14.74
CA LEU A 31 -27.56 10.07 -14.09
C LEU A 31 -26.55 9.06 -14.66
N GLY A 32 -26.34 9.06 -15.99
CA GLY A 32 -25.30 8.26 -16.64
C GLY A 32 -23.89 8.64 -16.17
N CYS A 33 -23.58 9.93 -16.09
CA CYS A 33 -22.32 10.44 -15.54
C CYS A 33 -22.12 10.03 -14.08
N LEU A 34 -23.14 10.13 -13.23
CA LEU A 34 -23.07 9.70 -11.83
C LEU A 34 -22.73 8.20 -11.72
N VAL A 35 -23.40 7.33 -12.48
CA VAL A 35 -23.14 5.89 -12.46
C VAL A 35 -21.73 5.58 -12.98
N ALA A 36 -21.34 6.16 -14.11
CA ALA A 36 -20.02 5.92 -14.72
C ALA A 36 -18.87 6.39 -13.81
N THR A 37 -18.96 7.60 -13.25
CA THR A 37 -17.90 8.16 -12.39
C THR A 37 -17.83 7.49 -11.02
N THR A 38 -18.96 7.16 -10.40
CA THR A 38 -18.98 6.36 -9.15
C THR A 38 -18.38 4.98 -9.39
N SER A 39 -18.70 4.35 -10.52
CA SER A 39 -18.14 3.03 -10.88
C SER A 39 -16.62 3.10 -11.11
N HIS A 40 -16.15 4.11 -11.86
CA HIS A 40 -14.71 4.30 -12.12
C HIS A 40 -13.92 4.53 -10.83
N LEU A 41 -14.37 5.45 -9.97
CA LEU A 41 -13.69 5.73 -8.70
C LEU A 41 -13.79 4.56 -7.70
N GLY A 42 -14.90 3.81 -7.72
CA GLY A 42 -15.09 2.62 -6.90
C GLY A 42 -14.21 1.44 -7.31
N SER A 43 -14.10 1.16 -8.63
CA SER A 43 -13.25 0.08 -9.14
C SER A 43 -11.76 0.41 -9.04
N ARG A 44 -11.40 1.71 -9.09
CA ARG A 44 -10.02 2.17 -8.90
C ARG A 44 -9.64 2.48 -7.46
N PHE A 45 -10.54 2.28 -6.48
CA PHE A 45 -10.36 2.81 -5.12
C PHE A 45 -8.99 2.50 -4.53
N ASP A 46 -8.58 1.22 -4.44
CA ASP A 46 -7.27 0.84 -3.90
C ASP A 46 -6.11 1.03 -4.88
N SER A 47 -6.42 1.11 -6.18
CA SER A 47 -5.49 0.96 -7.30
C SER A 47 -5.00 2.26 -7.94
N THR A 48 -5.34 3.41 -7.34
CA THR A 48 -4.92 4.75 -7.79
C THR A 48 -3.96 5.43 -6.82
N SER A 49 -3.05 6.26 -7.35
CA SER A 49 -2.28 7.18 -6.52
C SER A 49 -3.10 8.33 -5.92
N SER A 50 -4.30 8.63 -6.43
CA SER A 50 -5.07 9.81 -6.05
C SER A 50 -5.38 9.87 -4.55
N PHE A 51 -5.72 8.74 -3.94
CA PHE A 51 -5.97 8.65 -2.49
C PHE A 51 -4.67 8.57 -1.66
N ALA A 52 -3.53 8.20 -2.26
CA ALA A 52 -2.21 8.37 -1.65
C ALA A 52 -1.76 9.85 -1.61
N ARG A 53 -2.32 10.68 -2.50
CA ARG A 53 -2.03 12.12 -2.63
C ARG A 53 -3.28 12.97 -2.29
N PRO A 54 -3.94 12.76 -1.14
CA PRO A 54 -5.31 13.23 -0.91
C PRO A 54 -5.43 14.76 -0.86
N GLN A 55 -4.35 15.47 -0.55
CA GLN A 55 -4.29 16.93 -0.57
C GLN A 55 -4.40 17.45 -2.00
N TYR A 56 -3.55 16.96 -2.90
CA TYR A 56 -3.56 17.30 -4.32
C TYR A 56 -4.88 16.92 -4.97
N PHE A 57 -5.40 15.71 -4.69
CA PHE A 57 -6.68 15.25 -5.19
C PHE A 57 -7.83 16.17 -4.75
N SER A 58 -7.92 16.50 -3.47
CA SER A 58 -8.96 17.42 -2.97
C SER A 58 -8.90 18.80 -3.63
N ILE A 59 -7.70 19.38 -3.74
CA ILE A 59 -7.49 20.70 -4.35
C ILE A 59 -7.86 20.67 -5.84
N ALA A 60 -7.43 19.65 -6.59
CA ALA A 60 -7.75 19.49 -8.00
C ALA A 60 -9.27 19.33 -8.22
N VAL A 61 -9.93 18.44 -7.48
CA VAL A 61 -11.39 18.22 -7.54
C VAL A 61 -12.16 19.52 -7.31
N PHE A 62 -11.85 20.27 -6.25
CA PHE A 62 -12.55 21.52 -5.96
C PHE A 62 -12.24 22.63 -6.96
N THR A 63 -11.00 22.71 -7.48
CA THR A 63 -10.63 23.69 -8.52
C THR A 63 -11.38 23.44 -9.83
N ILE A 64 -11.40 22.18 -10.30
CA ILE A 64 -12.12 21.77 -11.51
C ILE A 64 -13.63 22.02 -11.32
N THR A 65 -14.21 21.61 -10.18
CA THR A 65 -15.62 21.84 -9.87
C THR A 65 -15.97 23.33 -9.84
N ALA A 66 -15.11 24.17 -9.25
CA ALA A 66 -15.30 25.62 -9.23
C ALA A 66 -15.31 26.24 -10.63
N ALA A 67 -14.40 25.80 -11.52
CA ALA A 67 -14.31 26.27 -12.89
C ALA A 67 -15.56 25.89 -13.72
N PHE A 68 -16.05 24.64 -13.59
CA PHE A 68 -17.30 24.22 -14.24
C PHE A 68 -18.52 24.99 -13.70
N CYS A 69 -18.64 25.19 -12.38
CA CYS A 69 -19.69 26.03 -11.79
C CYS A 69 -19.63 27.47 -12.32
N PHE A 70 -18.44 28.06 -12.45
CA PHE A 70 -18.26 29.39 -13.03
C PHE A 70 -18.73 29.43 -14.49
N PHE A 71 -18.28 28.50 -15.33
CA PHE A 71 -18.66 28.39 -16.74
C PHE A 71 -20.19 28.22 -16.92
N LEU A 72 -20.83 27.35 -16.14
CA LEU A 72 -22.28 27.19 -16.11
C LEU A 72 -22.99 28.49 -15.72
N SER A 73 -22.42 29.27 -14.79
CA SER A 73 -22.99 30.58 -14.42
C SER A 73 -22.88 31.62 -15.53
N CYS A 74 -21.81 31.56 -16.35
CA CYS A 74 -21.61 32.43 -17.51
C CYS A 74 -22.57 32.09 -18.65
N LEU A 75 -22.71 30.80 -19.01
CA LEU A 75 -23.67 30.36 -20.04
C LEU A 75 -25.10 30.79 -19.73
N VAL A 76 -25.51 30.66 -18.47
CA VAL A 76 -26.81 31.13 -17.97
C VAL A 76 -26.97 32.66 -18.03
N SER A 77 -25.87 33.41 -17.98
CA SER A 77 -25.88 34.88 -18.05
C SER A 77 -25.84 35.42 -19.50
N THR A 78 -25.49 34.59 -20.50
CA THR A 78 -25.36 35.01 -21.90
C THR A 78 -26.64 34.87 -22.73
N GLU A 79 -27.64 34.08 -22.30
CA GLU A 79 -28.93 33.98 -23.01
C GLU A 79 -29.83 35.23 -22.85
N THR A 80 -29.45 36.20 -22.01
CA THR A 80 -30.31 37.34 -21.60
C THR A 80 -29.93 38.70 -22.20
N ALA A 81 -29.20 38.77 -23.33
CA ALA A 81 -28.79 40.05 -23.90
C ALA A 81 -28.83 40.13 -25.44
N TRP A 82 -29.63 41.10 -25.95
CA TRP A 82 -29.63 41.85 -27.23
C TRP A 82 -31.06 42.05 -27.83
N PRO A 83 -31.37 43.18 -28.51
CA PRO A 83 -32.37 44.12 -27.98
C PRO A 83 -33.35 44.71 -29.02
N SER A 84 -34.27 45.58 -28.57
CA SER A 84 -34.51 46.93 -29.16
C SER A 84 -35.48 47.78 -28.31
N PRO A 85 -35.40 49.13 -28.35
CA PRO A 85 -36.22 50.03 -27.53
C PRO A 85 -37.51 50.48 -28.22
N LEU A 86 -38.53 50.83 -27.44
CA LEU A 86 -39.70 51.59 -27.90
C LEU A 86 -40.07 52.68 -26.86
N HIS A 87 -40.44 53.85 -27.38
CA HIS A 87 -40.68 55.12 -26.67
C HIS A 87 -42.12 55.25 -26.13
N VAL A 88 -42.44 56.45 -25.60
CA VAL A 88 -43.79 57.01 -25.30
C VAL A 88 -44.37 56.60 -23.92
N ASP A 89 -44.78 57.48 -23.00
CA ASP A 89 -44.71 58.97 -22.91
C ASP A 89 -44.76 59.46 -21.43
N GLU A 90 -44.36 60.71 -21.17
CA GLU A 90 -44.50 61.40 -19.86
C GLU A 90 -45.83 62.17 -19.72
N LYS A 91 -46.39 62.26 -18.48
CA LYS A 91 -46.92 63.50 -17.84
C LYS A 91 -47.44 63.27 -16.39
N PRO A 92 -47.67 64.31 -15.53
CA PRO A 92 -46.86 64.39 -14.30
C PRO A 92 -47.57 64.68 -12.95
N GLY A 93 -46.92 64.27 -11.85
CA GLY A 93 -47.01 64.88 -10.50
C GLY A 93 -48.29 64.67 -9.67
N PRO A 94 -48.33 65.11 -8.39
CA PRO A 94 -47.29 65.81 -7.62
C PRO A 94 -46.81 65.06 -6.34
N SER A 95 -45.86 65.68 -5.64
CA SER A 95 -45.23 65.19 -4.39
C SER A 95 -45.93 65.66 -3.10
N THR A 96 -45.80 64.89 -2.02
CA THR A 96 -45.84 65.44 -0.64
C THR A 96 -45.01 64.60 0.33
N SER A 97 -44.33 65.28 1.25
CA SER A 97 -43.60 64.71 2.40
C SER A 97 -44.37 64.96 3.69
N GLN A 98 -44.18 64.12 4.72
CA GLN A 98 -43.92 64.52 6.13
C GLN A 98 -43.94 63.34 7.13
N ILE A 99 -42.81 63.19 7.86
CA ILE A 99 -42.65 63.12 9.33
C ILE A 99 -43.81 62.56 10.19
N PRO A 100 -43.50 61.64 11.14
CA PRO A 100 -44.19 61.59 12.43
C PRO A 100 -43.26 61.72 13.66
N ILE A 101 -43.44 62.88 14.31
CA ILE A 101 -43.36 63.26 15.73
C ILE A 101 -43.03 62.16 16.79
N LEU A 102 -42.13 62.51 17.73
CA LEU A 102 -41.91 61.83 19.02
C LEU A 102 -43.02 62.10 20.04
N THR A 103 -43.29 61.14 20.93
CA THR A 103 -43.83 61.40 22.29
C THR A 103 -43.13 60.50 23.32
N ILE A 104 -42.96 61.01 24.54
CA ILE A 104 -41.98 60.52 25.54
C ILE A 104 -42.64 60.43 26.94
N THR A 105 -42.52 59.24 27.59
CA THR A 105 -42.52 58.96 29.07
C THR A 105 -43.74 59.41 29.92
N GLU A 106 -44.12 58.89 31.12
CA GLU A 106 -43.73 57.81 32.08
C GLU A 106 -44.84 57.77 33.19
N PRO A 107 -44.77 57.03 34.33
CA PRO A 107 -44.05 55.79 34.69
C PRO A 107 -44.92 54.70 35.41
N GLU A 108 -44.24 53.58 35.73
CA GLU A 108 -44.44 52.51 36.74
C GLU A 108 -45.31 52.74 38.01
N PRO A 109 -45.67 51.69 38.82
CA PRO A 109 -44.97 50.41 39.07
C PRO A 109 -45.91 49.16 39.12
N ARG A 110 -45.61 47.93 39.61
CA ARG A 110 -44.42 47.23 40.19
C ARG A 110 -44.62 45.69 40.04
N GLY A 111 -43.59 44.85 40.24
CA GLY A 111 -43.77 43.37 40.33
C GLY A 111 -42.48 42.52 40.31
N THR A 112 -41.97 42.16 41.48
CA THR A 112 -40.68 41.47 41.68
C THR A 112 -40.67 39.98 41.32
N VAL A 113 -39.90 39.55 40.30
CA VAL A 113 -38.89 38.45 40.31
C VAL A 113 -38.03 38.59 39.04
N ARG A 114 -36.83 39.19 39.09
CA ARG A 114 -35.96 39.32 37.88
C ARG A 114 -34.41 39.45 38.00
N PRO A 115 -33.70 39.24 39.13
CA PRO A 115 -32.22 39.30 39.12
C PRO A 115 -31.55 38.12 38.38
N LEU A 116 -31.95 36.87 38.65
CA LEU A 116 -31.26 35.67 38.13
C LEU A 116 -31.45 35.41 36.63
N LEU A 117 -32.53 35.94 36.04
CA LEU A 117 -32.83 35.80 34.61
C LEU A 117 -32.11 36.82 33.71
N LYS A 118 -31.48 37.86 34.27
CA LYS A 118 -30.76 38.87 33.46
C LYS A 118 -29.38 38.41 33.00
N SER A 119 -28.59 37.76 33.87
CA SER A 119 -27.25 37.26 33.49
C SER A 119 -27.31 36.16 32.43
N ALA A 120 -28.28 35.23 32.55
CA ALA A 120 -28.51 34.21 31.52
C ALA A 120 -28.94 34.83 30.18
N ASN A 121 -29.82 35.83 30.19
CA ASN A 121 -30.24 36.53 28.96
C ASN A 121 -29.17 37.48 28.40
N GLN A 122 -28.20 37.95 29.19
CA GLN A 122 -27.04 38.68 28.66
C GLN A 122 -26.06 37.75 27.95
N ALA A 123 -25.80 36.55 28.48
CA ALA A 123 -25.02 35.53 27.76
C ALA A 123 -25.74 35.04 26.48
N VAL A 124 -27.06 34.83 26.54
CA VAL A 124 -27.86 34.44 25.37
C VAL A 124 -28.00 35.59 24.36
N SER A 125 -27.97 36.86 24.77
CA SER A 125 -28.03 38.00 23.84
C SER A 125 -26.67 38.36 23.22
N THR A 126 -25.54 38.09 23.88
CA THR A 126 -24.22 38.14 23.24
C THR A 126 -24.03 36.97 22.26
N LEU A 127 -24.49 35.77 22.58
CA LEU A 127 -24.55 34.64 21.63
C LEU A 127 -25.51 34.89 20.45
N LYS A 128 -26.65 35.56 20.66
CA LYS A 128 -27.55 36.00 19.57
C LYS A 128 -27.06 37.22 18.77
N ARG A 129 -25.96 37.86 19.20
CA ARG A 129 -25.33 38.96 18.44
C ARG A 129 -24.38 38.45 17.35
N TRP A 130 -24.05 37.17 17.36
CA TRP A 130 -23.51 36.49 16.19
C TRP A 130 -24.70 36.18 15.28
N SER A 131 -24.81 36.93 14.19
CA SER A 131 -25.71 36.58 13.08
C SER A 131 -25.48 35.11 12.72
N PRO A 132 -26.54 34.30 12.47
CA PRO A 132 -26.33 32.95 11.97
C PRO A 132 -25.46 33.03 10.71
N PRO A 133 -24.47 32.15 10.52
CA PRO A 133 -23.67 32.17 9.31
C PRO A 133 -24.62 32.00 8.13
N ASN A 134 -24.65 32.98 7.21
CA ASN A 134 -25.37 32.87 5.94
C ASN A 134 -25.18 31.46 5.37
N GLY A 135 -26.20 30.80 4.82
CA GLY A 135 -26.11 29.38 4.44
C GLY A 135 -24.89 28.99 3.58
N VAL A 136 -24.34 29.95 2.83
CA VAL A 136 -23.07 29.87 2.10
C VAL A 136 -21.84 29.66 3.01
N SER A 137 -21.74 30.40 4.12
CA SER A 137 -20.66 30.28 5.12
C SER A 137 -20.73 28.97 5.90
N LEU A 138 -21.95 28.47 6.18
CA LEU A 138 -22.14 27.14 6.75
C LEU A 138 -21.69 26.05 5.76
N LEU A 139 -22.10 26.14 4.49
CA LEU A 139 -21.66 25.20 3.45
C LEU A 139 -20.13 25.23 3.26
N LEU A 140 -19.52 26.42 3.21
CA LEU A 140 -18.06 26.58 3.11
C LEU A 140 -17.35 25.90 4.29
N SER A 141 -17.81 26.13 5.52
CA SER A 141 -17.26 25.47 6.70
C SER A 141 -17.38 23.94 6.62
N VAL A 142 -18.50 23.42 6.13
CA VAL A 142 -18.71 21.97 5.96
C VAL A 142 -17.72 21.38 4.96
N VAL A 143 -17.56 21.98 3.77
CA VAL A 143 -16.67 21.43 2.72
C VAL A 143 -15.19 21.56 3.11
N VAL A 144 -14.77 22.68 3.71
CA VAL A 144 -13.40 22.88 4.21
C VAL A 144 -13.06 21.87 5.32
N CYS A 145 -13.91 21.75 6.34
CA CYS A 145 -13.70 20.77 7.41
C CYS A 145 -13.66 19.34 6.85
N ARG A 146 -14.55 19.01 5.90
CA ARG A 146 -14.60 17.67 5.31
C ARG A 146 -13.32 17.31 4.54
N GLY A 147 -12.73 18.29 3.84
CA GLY A 147 -11.44 18.13 3.15
C GLY A 147 -10.28 17.92 4.13
N LEU A 148 -10.15 18.77 5.15
CA LEU A 148 -9.09 18.66 6.16
C LEU A 148 -9.15 17.34 6.95
N LEU A 149 -10.36 16.90 7.33
CA LEU A 149 -10.53 15.64 8.05
C LEU A 149 -10.33 14.41 7.14
N LEU A 150 -10.61 14.50 5.83
CA LEU A 150 -10.30 13.44 4.87
C LEU A 150 -8.80 13.12 4.88
N TRP A 151 -7.94 14.13 4.81
CA TRP A 151 -6.49 13.95 4.77
C TRP A 151 -5.98 13.20 6.01
N ARG A 152 -6.54 13.53 7.18
CA ARG A 152 -6.22 12.87 8.44
C ARG A 152 -6.70 11.42 8.50
N VAL A 153 -7.91 11.12 8.01
CA VAL A 153 -8.41 9.74 7.90
C VAL A 153 -7.55 8.90 6.96
N LEU A 154 -7.15 9.43 5.80
CA LEU A 154 -6.37 8.68 4.81
C LEU A 154 -4.91 8.46 5.26
N ARG A 155 -4.26 9.43 5.94
CA ARG A 155 -2.90 9.26 6.51
C ARG A 155 -2.82 8.10 7.52
N HIS A 156 -3.91 7.88 8.27
CA HIS A 156 -4.02 6.86 9.31
C HIS A 156 -5.11 5.82 8.99
N ILE A 157 -5.25 5.45 7.70
CA ILE A 157 -6.31 4.55 7.21
C ILE A 157 -6.33 3.19 7.94
N GLN A 158 -5.20 2.72 8.46
CA GLN A 158 -5.14 1.45 9.22
C GLN A 158 -5.94 1.48 10.54
N CYS A 159 -6.19 2.68 11.09
CA CYS A 159 -7.03 2.88 12.28
C CYS A 159 -8.51 3.16 11.92
N SER A 160 -8.91 2.99 10.65
CA SER A 160 -10.24 3.36 10.16
C SER A 160 -11.20 2.19 10.06
N TRP A 161 -12.50 2.46 10.21
CA TRP A 161 -13.57 1.52 9.93
C TRP A 161 -13.95 1.57 8.44
N GLY A 162 -13.86 0.44 7.73
CA GLY A 162 -14.26 0.35 6.32
C GLY A 162 -15.78 0.46 6.09
N TRP A 163 -16.58 0.02 7.06
CA TRP A 163 -18.04 -0.09 6.96
C TRP A 163 -18.81 1.22 7.18
N ILE A 164 -18.18 2.28 7.72
CA ILE A 164 -18.88 3.47 8.20
C ILE A 164 -19.62 4.27 7.11
N GLN A 165 -19.18 4.18 5.85
CA GLN A 165 -19.87 4.83 4.72
C GLN A 165 -21.26 4.24 4.45
N ALA A 166 -21.52 2.99 4.86
CA ALA A 166 -22.85 2.37 4.77
C ALA A 166 -23.91 3.11 5.61
N LEU A 167 -23.51 3.86 6.64
CA LEU A 167 -24.43 4.66 7.46
C LEU A 167 -24.92 5.95 6.76
N LEU A 168 -24.33 6.38 5.63
CA LEU A 168 -24.61 7.67 5.01
C LEU A 168 -26.11 7.93 4.71
N PRO A 169 -26.90 6.97 4.18
CA PRO A 169 -28.33 7.19 3.94
C PRO A 169 -29.12 7.47 5.22
N LEU A 170 -28.73 6.83 6.34
CA LEU A 170 -29.33 7.05 7.66
C LEU A 170 -28.90 8.40 8.23
N SER A 171 -27.61 8.75 8.14
CA SER A 171 -27.09 10.05 8.59
C SER A 171 -27.73 11.24 7.88
N VAL A 172 -28.04 11.12 6.58
CA VAL A 172 -28.75 12.16 5.83
C VAL A 172 -30.17 12.40 6.36
N LEU A 173 -30.89 11.34 6.76
CA LEU A 173 -32.24 11.49 7.36
C LEU A 173 -32.18 12.20 8.71
N LEU A 174 -31.17 11.89 9.53
CA LEU A 174 -30.93 12.58 10.81
C LEU A 174 -30.56 14.04 10.58
N ALA A 175 -29.68 14.33 9.61
CA ALA A 175 -29.30 15.70 9.24
C ALA A 175 -30.49 16.53 8.73
N ASP A 176 -31.39 15.94 7.93
CA ASP A 176 -32.59 16.64 7.44
C ASP A 176 -33.57 17.02 8.59
N VAL A 177 -33.64 16.20 9.64
CA VAL A 177 -34.43 16.51 10.85
C VAL A 177 -33.75 17.54 11.75
N VAL A 178 -32.43 17.45 11.92
CA VAL A 178 -31.67 18.28 12.89
C VAL A 178 -31.36 19.67 12.34
N ILE A 179 -30.99 19.80 11.07
CA ILE A 179 -30.73 21.10 10.44
C ILE A 179 -32.08 21.82 10.32
N PRO A 180 -32.31 22.97 10.98
CA PRO A 180 -33.59 23.66 10.87
C PRO A 180 -33.82 24.08 9.42
N ALA A 181 -35.06 23.93 8.93
CA ALA A 181 -35.50 24.75 7.81
C ALA A 181 -35.61 26.18 8.36
N GLU A 182 -34.65 27.06 8.01
CA GLU A 182 -34.76 28.46 8.36
C GLU A 182 -36.11 28.98 7.85
N ARG A 183 -36.86 29.64 8.74
CA ARG A 183 -38.04 30.40 8.33
C ARG A 183 -37.58 31.57 7.47
N THR A 184 -37.52 31.36 6.17
CA THR A 184 -37.62 32.42 5.17
C THR A 184 -39.02 33.04 5.27
N ARG A 185 -39.23 33.84 6.33
CA ARG A 185 -40.33 34.81 6.40
C ARG A 185 -40.05 35.91 5.38
N ILE A 186 -40.30 35.60 4.11
CA ILE A 186 -40.82 36.62 3.20
C ILE A 186 -42.28 36.76 3.60
N SER A 187 -42.60 37.82 4.32
CA SER A 187 -43.99 38.20 4.59
C SER A 187 -44.65 38.57 3.28
N LEU A 188 -45.52 37.70 2.77
CA LEU A 188 -46.45 38.09 1.72
C LEU A 188 -47.34 39.23 2.25
N PRO A 189 -47.53 40.32 1.48
CA PRO A 189 -48.44 41.38 1.87
C PRO A 189 -49.89 40.88 1.87
N TYR A 190 -50.67 41.52 2.73
CA TYR A 190 -52.09 41.29 2.97
C TYR A 190 -52.91 41.11 1.68
N LEU A 191 -53.63 39.99 1.56
CA LEU A 191 -54.71 39.82 0.59
C LEU A 191 -55.89 39.18 1.32
N ARG A 192 -57.01 39.91 1.33
CA ARG A 192 -58.30 39.48 1.88
C ARG A 192 -58.75 38.22 1.14
N ILE A 193 -59.06 37.16 1.87
CA ILE A 193 -59.80 36.00 1.40
C ILE A 193 -61.06 35.94 2.27
N ASP A 194 -62.22 35.71 1.66
CA ASP A 194 -63.48 35.59 2.39
C ASP A 194 -63.47 34.38 3.34
N ASP A 195 -64.04 34.56 4.54
CA ASP A 195 -63.82 33.70 5.72
C ASP A 195 -64.34 32.23 5.60
N ASP A 196 -65.06 31.88 4.53
CA ASP A 196 -65.80 30.60 4.45
C ASP A 196 -65.00 29.38 3.93
N GLU A 197 -63.91 29.56 3.17
CA GLU A 197 -63.11 28.41 2.67
C GLU A 197 -61.97 27.99 3.62
N GLU A 198 -61.49 28.87 4.50
CA GLU A 198 -60.45 28.54 5.48
C GLU A 198 -60.94 27.48 6.49
N ALA A 199 -62.25 27.47 6.77
CA ALA A 199 -62.94 26.48 7.61
C ALA A 199 -63.05 25.07 6.98
N LYS A 200 -62.86 24.92 5.66
CA LYS A 200 -62.81 23.61 4.96
C LYS A 200 -61.38 23.12 4.80
N GLN A 201 -60.44 23.97 4.37
CA GLN A 201 -59.04 23.57 4.19
C GLN A 201 -58.36 23.18 5.51
N SER A 202 -58.67 23.86 6.61
CA SER A 202 -58.21 23.48 7.95
C SER A 202 -58.70 22.09 8.41
N ARG A 203 -59.84 21.59 7.90
CA ARG A 203 -60.34 20.24 8.23
C ARG A 203 -59.66 19.14 7.43
N LEU A 204 -59.26 19.37 6.18
CA LEU A 204 -58.47 18.40 5.40
C LEU A 204 -57.03 18.26 5.92
N CYS A 205 -56.46 19.30 6.53
CA CYS A 205 -55.13 19.26 7.14
C CYS A 205 -55.01 18.40 8.43
N ARG A 206 -56.02 17.60 8.79
CA ARG A 206 -55.93 16.61 9.88
C ARG A 206 -55.19 15.31 9.53
N HIS A 207 -54.73 15.14 8.28
CA HIS A 207 -54.00 13.93 7.84
C HIS A 207 -52.49 13.87 8.22
N CYS A 208 -52.00 14.80 9.05
CA CYS A 208 -50.58 14.86 9.46
C CYS A 208 -50.05 13.62 10.22
N HIS A 209 -50.90 12.69 10.66
CA HIS A 209 -50.45 11.40 11.20
C HIS A 209 -49.77 10.49 10.16
N GLY A 210 -50.05 10.63 8.86
CA GLY A 210 -49.43 9.81 7.81
C GLY A 210 -47.93 10.07 7.61
N SER A 211 -47.50 11.33 7.72
CA SER A 211 -46.12 11.76 7.43
C SER A 211 -45.09 11.22 8.43
N ARG A 212 -45.40 11.26 9.74
CA ARG A 212 -44.51 10.75 10.79
C ARG A 212 -44.27 9.24 10.66
N ASN A 213 -45.31 8.48 10.32
CA ASN A 213 -45.20 7.04 10.11
C ASN A 213 -44.39 6.69 8.85
N LEU A 214 -44.47 7.48 7.78
CA LEU A 214 -43.67 7.27 6.58
C LEU A 214 -42.18 7.54 6.82
N ARG A 215 -41.83 8.66 7.47
CA ARG A 215 -40.44 8.98 7.83
C ARG A 215 -39.83 7.91 8.74
N LEU A 216 -40.59 7.41 9.71
CA LEU A 216 -40.15 6.30 10.58
C LEU A 216 -39.91 5.01 9.79
N LYS A 217 -40.81 4.62 8.89
CA LYS A 217 -40.64 3.44 8.01
C LYS A 217 -39.39 3.56 7.14
N TYR A 218 -39.15 4.72 6.55
CA TYR A 218 -37.96 4.97 5.73
C TYR A 218 -36.67 4.92 6.57
N ALA A 219 -36.67 5.50 7.77
CA ALA A 219 -35.52 5.45 8.68
C ALA A 219 -35.18 4.02 9.14
N VAL A 220 -36.20 3.20 9.46
CA VAL A 220 -36.01 1.77 9.77
C VAL A 220 -35.42 1.01 8.58
N MET A 221 -35.92 1.25 7.37
CA MET A 221 -35.43 0.59 6.16
C MET A 221 -33.99 1.02 5.80
N ALA A 222 -33.66 2.30 6.01
CA ALA A 222 -32.30 2.82 5.84
C ALA A 222 -31.33 2.23 6.88
N ALA A 223 -31.78 2.05 8.12
CA ALA A 223 -30.98 1.38 9.16
C ALA A 223 -30.75 -0.11 8.84
N MET A 224 -31.77 -0.84 8.36
CA MET A 224 -31.60 -2.24 7.94
C MET A 224 -30.65 -2.38 6.75
N TRP A 225 -30.75 -1.49 5.77
CA TRP A 225 -29.80 -1.44 4.65
C TRP A 225 -28.37 -1.19 5.13
N ALA A 226 -28.18 -0.17 5.98
CA ALA A 226 -26.88 0.23 6.49
C ALA A 226 -26.23 -0.84 7.37
N LEU A 227 -27.02 -1.54 8.20
CA LEU A 227 -26.56 -2.68 9.00
C LEU A 227 -26.14 -3.86 8.11
N ALA A 228 -26.95 -4.22 7.12
CA ALA A 228 -26.60 -5.32 6.21
C ALA A 228 -25.32 -5.01 5.40
N ALA A 229 -25.21 -3.80 4.84
CA ALA A 229 -24.01 -3.35 4.13
C ALA A 229 -22.77 -3.25 5.03
N ALA A 230 -22.94 -2.84 6.30
CA ALA A 230 -21.85 -2.84 7.27
C ALA A 230 -21.38 -4.26 7.62
N GLN A 231 -22.31 -5.20 7.82
CA GLN A 231 -21.97 -6.61 8.06
C GLN A 231 -21.26 -7.24 6.85
N MET A 232 -21.71 -6.99 5.62
CA MET A 232 -21.01 -7.48 4.42
C MET A 232 -19.59 -6.93 4.31
N THR A 233 -19.41 -5.62 4.50
CA THR A 233 -18.08 -4.98 4.43
C THR A 233 -17.14 -5.43 5.55
N MET A 234 -17.65 -5.75 6.75
CA MET A 234 -16.87 -6.39 7.80
C MET A 234 -16.41 -7.81 7.40
N HIS A 235 -17.25 -8.62 6.77
CA HIS A 235 -16.89 -9.98 6.34
C HIS A 235 -15.93 -10.02 5.14
N TRP A 236 -15.95 -8.99 4.29
CA TRP A 236 -14.98 -8.83 3.20
C TRP A 236 -13.66 -8.18 3.63
N TYR A 237 -13.60 -7.59 4.81
CA TYR A 237 -12.38 -6.95 5.30
C TYR A 237 -11.28 -8.00 5.55
N ARG A 238 -10.06 -7.69 5.09
CA ARG A 238 -8.85 -8.49 5.30
C ARG A 238 -7.71 -7.55 5.74
N PRO A 239 -7.35 -7.51 7.03
CA PRO A 239 -6.28 -6.63 7.51
C PRO A 239 -4.93 -6.99 6.86
N THR A 240 -4.07 -5.98 6.71
CA THR A 240 -2.63 -6.07 6.39
C THR A 240 -1.74 -6.27 7.62
N ASP A 241 -2.32 -6.34 8.81
CA ASP A 241 -1.62 -6.29 10.09
C ASP A 241 -0.78 -5.02 10.30
N VAL A 242 -1.03 -3.94 9.55
CA VAL A 242 -0.37 -2.64 9.78
C VAL A 242 -0.91 -2.01 11.06
N ILE A 243 -0.01 -1.65 11.95
CA ILE A 243 -0.35 -1.35 13.34
C ILE A 243 -1.16 -0.06 13.47
N CYS A 244 -2.26 -0.13 14.24
CA CYS A 244 -2.89 1.04 14.83
C CYS A 244 -2.33 1.27 16.25
N PRO A 245 -1.55 2.35 16.50
CA PRO A 245 -0.84 2.52 17.77
C PRO A 245 -1.73 2.52 19.01
N ARG A 246 -1.20 1.94 20.11
CA ARG A 246 -1.86 1.87 21.43
C ARG A 246 -1.49 3.11 22.27
N GLY A 247 -2.35 3.46 23.23
CA GLY A 247 -2.17 4.61 24.14
C GLY A 247 -2.87 5.90 23.67
N TRP A 248 -2.85 6.94 24.51
CA TRP A 248 -3.52 8.24 24.25
C TRP A 248 -2.87 8.99 23.09
N ARG A 249 -3.30 8.67 21.86
CA ARG A 249 -2.70 9.14 20.61
C ARG A 249 -3.75 9.57 19.59
N ILE A 250 -3.34 10.39 18.63
CA ILE A 250 -4.23 11.07 17.69
C ILE A 250 -4.92 10.10 16.71
N GLU A 251 -4.28 8.95 16.48
CA GLU A 251 -4.69 7.83 15.63
C GLU A 251 -5.89 7.06 16.19
N GLN A 252 -6.01 6.96 17.51
CA GLN A 252 -7.16 6.27 18.15
C GLN A 252 -8.49 7.01 17.92
N TYR A 253 -8.44 8.30 17.59
CA TYR A 253 -9.61 9.13 17.28
C TYR A 253 -10.01 9.10 15.79
N ILE A 254 -9.38 8.28 14.96
CA ILE A 254 -9.72 8.17 13.54
C ILE A 254 -11.17 7.68 13.32
N PRO A 255 -11.70 6.68 14.05
CA PRO A 255 -13.11 6.31 13.95
C PRO A 255 -14.08 7.44 14.29
N ALA A 256 -13.81 8.20 15.36
CA ALA A 256 -14.60 9.38 15.71
C ALA A 256 -14.50 10.48 14.64
N THR A 257 -13.31 10.63 14.02
CA THR A 257 -13.10 11.53 12.88
C THR A 257 -13.92 11.09 11.66
N GLN A 258 -14.06 9.79 11.40
CA GLN A 258 -14.91 9.28 10.33
C GLN A 258 -16.40 9.51 10.61
N VAL A 259 -16.87 9.37 11.86
CA VAL A 259 -18.26 9.73 12.25
C VAL A 259 -18.52 11.21 11.97
N LEU A 260 -17.56 12.09 12.25
CA LEU A 260 -17.65 13.52 11.91
C LEU A 260 -17.65 13.75 10.39
N CYS A 261 -16.77 13.09 9.63
CA CYS A 261 -16.80 13.14 8.16
C CYS A 261 -18.14 12.71 7.58
N LEU A 262 -18.73 11.64 8.11
CA LEU A 262 -20.05 11.13 7.71
C LEU A 262 -21.17 12.15 7.99
N ALA A 263 -21.12 12.82 9.15
CA ALA A 263 -22.06 13.88 9.50
C ALA A 263 -21.89 15.11 8.58
N LEU A 264 -20.66 15.45 8.18
CA LEU A 264 -20.37 16.52 7.22
C LEU A 264 -20.83 16.16 5.80
N ASP A 265 -20.65 14.93 5.35
CA ASP A 265 -21.18 14.44 4.06
C ASP A 265 -22.71 14.50 4.03
N ALA A 266 -23.36 14.10 5.13
CA ALA A 266 -24.79 14.22 5.29
C ALA A 266 -25.27 15.69 5.28
N ALA A 267 -24.57 16.57 6.00
CA ALA A 267 -24.86 18.01 6.01
C ALA A 267 -24.66 18.64 4.63
N PHE A 268 -23.61 18.28 3.89
CA PHE A 268 -23.36 18.75 2.53
C PHE A 268 -24.52 18.43 1.58
N LEU A 269 -25.02 17.19 1.60
CA LEU A 269 -26.15 16.77 0.77
C LEU A 269 -27.44 17.53 1.11
N VAL A 270 -27.74 17.72 2.40
CA VAL A 270 -28.94 18.45 2.87
C VAL A 270 -28.84 19.95 2.57
N LEU A 271 -27.70 20.60 2.86
CA LEU A 271 -27.50 22.04 2.61
C LEU A 271 -27.54 22.35 1.11
N THR A 272 -26.85 21.54 0.28
CA THR A 272 -26.86 21.70 -1.18
C THR A 272 -28.26 21.54 -1.79
N HIS A 273 -29.07 20.62 -1.25
CA HIS A 273 -30.47 20.47 -1.64
C HIS A 273 -31.32 21.70 -1.25
N ARG A 274 -31.05 22.30 -0.08
CA ARG A 274 -31.81 23.45 0.46
C ARG A 274 -31.38 24.83 -0.06
N ILE A 275 -30.20 24.98 -0.67
CA ILE A 275 -29.70 26.26 -1.22
C ILE A 275 -30.43 26.68 -2.53
N ARG A 276 -31.52 26.00 -2.92
CA ARG A 276 -32.35 26.39 -4.06
C ARG A 276 -33.52 27.31 -3.67
N PRO A 277 -33.81 28.37 -4.45
CA PRO A 277 -35.06 29.11 -4.32
C PRO A 277 -36.24 28.22 -4.69
N CYS A 278 -37.37 28.41 -4.01
CA CYS A 278 -38.61 27.68 -4.28
C CYS A 278 -39.05 27.87 -5.74
N GLN A 279 -39.55 26.80 -6.36
CA GLN A 279 -40.32 26.93 -7.60
C GLN A 279 -41.57 27.74 -7.29
N GLY A 280 -41.72 28.89 -7.95
CA GLY A 280 -42.97 29.65 -7.93
C GLY A 280 -44.08 28.80 -8.56
N SER A 281 -45.21 28.68 -7.85
CA SER A 281 -46.42 28.09 -8.42
C SER A 281 -47.00 29.02 -9.49
N ASP A 282 -47.58 28.44 -10.53
CA ASP A 282 -48.29 29.19 -11.57
C ASP A 282 -49.39 30.07 -10.96
N GLY A 283 -49.49 31.30 -11.46
CA GLY A 283 -50.41 32.32 -10.96
C GLY A 283 -50.38 33.58 -11.82
N ILE A 284 -50.77 33.43 -13.09
CA ILE A 284 -51.14 34.50 -14.05
C ILE A 284 -50.23 35.75 -14.02
N ASP A 285 -49.14 35.72 -14.77
CA ASP A 285 -48.59 36.92 -15.42
C ASP A 285 -47.78 36.53 -16.67
N ASN A 286 -48.11 37.14 -17.81
CA ASN A 286 -47.55 36.79 -19.12
C ASN A 286 -46.16 37.43 -19.33
N ASN A 287 -45.13 36.90 -18.70
CA ASN A 287 -43.75 37.31 -18.98
C ASN A 287 -42.82 36.08 -19.18
N PRO A 288 -42.38 35.79 -20.44
CA PRO A 288 -41.60 34.59 -20.72
C PRO A 288 -40.12 34.77 -20.35
N GLY A 289 -39.65 34.00 -19.37
CA GLY A 289 -38.23 33.65 -19.23
C GLY A 289 -37.41 34.43 -18.20
N SER A 290 -37.45 33.98 -16.94
CA SER A 290 -36.35 34.15 -15.99
C SER A 290 -36.14 32.85 -15.21
N TYR A 291 -35.68 31.81 -15.91
CA TYR A 291 -35.73 30.42 -15.44
C TYR A 291 -34.36 29.74 -15.33
N SER A 292 -33.36 30.48 -14.84
CA SER A 292 -32.12 29.92 -14.26
C SER A 292 -31.41 30.98 -13.43
N SER A 293 -31.41 30.86 -12.10
CA SER A 293 -30.67 31.80 -11.25
C SER A 293 -29.17 31.47 -11.28
N GLY A 294 -28.43 32.18 -12.14
CA GLY A 294 -26.96 32.12 -12.20
C GLY A 294 -26.29 32.45 -10.86
N SER A 295 -27.02 33.03 -9.90
CA SER A 295 -26.57 33.26 -8.52
C SER A 295 -26.17 31.96 -7.81
N CYS A 296 -26.93 30.86 -7.99
CA CYS A 296 -26.62 29.59 -7.32
C CYS A 296 -25.28 28.98 -7.78
N TRP A 297 -25.03 28.98 -9.09
CA TRP A 297 -23.76 28.50 -9.66
C TRP A 297 -22.58 29.42 -9.28
N LYS A 298 -22.79 30.74 -9.18
CA LYS A 298 -21.80 31.69 -8.64
C LYS A 298 -21.49 31.41 -7.17
N THR A 299 -22.50 31.14 -6.34
CA THR A 299 -22.32 30.76 -4.93
C THR A 299 -21.53 29.47 -4.77
N LEU A 300 -21.88 28.41 -5.52
CA LEU A 300 -21.14 27.14 -5.48
C LEU A 300 -19.71 27.28 -6.02
N SER A 301 -19.51 28.05 -7.09
CA SER A 301 -18.18 28.38 -7.61
C SER A 301 -17.32 29.06 -6.54
N PHE A 302 -17.87 30.07 -5.84
CA PHE A 302 -17.18 30.72 -4.72
C PHE A 302 -16.82 29.76 -3.59
N VAL A 303 -17.76 28.89 -3.17
CA VAL A 303 -17.52 27.92 -2.09
C VAL A 303 -16.40 26.94 -2.45
N PHE A 304 -16.42 26.37 -3.66
CA PHE A 304 -15.38 25.43 -4.09
C PHE A 304 -14.03 26.11 -4.35
N ALA A 305 -14.01 27.31 -4.94
CA ALA A 305 -12.78 28.09 -5.12
C ALA A 305 -12.15 28.48 -3.77
N ALA A 306 -12.94 29.03 -2.86
CA ALA A 306 -12.47 29.37 -1.51
C ALA A 306 -11.96 28.13 -0.76
N THR A 307 -12.65 26.98 -0.90
CA THR A 307 -12.18 25.72 -0.31
C THR A 307 -10.83 25.28 -0.90
N ALA A 308 -10.68 25.29 -2.23
CA ALA A 308 -9.42 24.95 -2.89
C ALA A 308 -8.27 25.86 -2.42
N THR A 309 -8.51 27.18 -2.31
CA THR A 309 -7.52 28.15 -1.81
C THR A 309 -7.15 27.91 -0.35
N ILE A 310 -8.13 27.66 0.54
CA ILE A 310 -7.87 27.37 1.96
C ILE A 310 -7.07 26.08 2.11
N LEU A 311 -7.44 25.02 1.38
CA LEU A 311 -6.73 23.75 1.40
C LEU A 311 -5.30 23.90 0.85
N ALA A 312 -5.11 24.61 -0.27
CA ALA A 312 -3.77 24.90 -0.81
C ALA A 312 -2.91 25.71 0.17
N PHE A 313 -3.49 26.69 0.87
CA PHE A 313 -2.81 27.42 1.94
C PHE A 313 -2.43 26.50 3.12
N CYS A 314 -3.32 25.60 3.55
CA CYS A 314 -2.99 24.61 4.60
C CYS A 314 -1.85 23.68 4.18
N VAL A 315 -1.80 23.25 2.91
CA VAL A 315 -0.66 22.46 2.38
C VAL A 315 0.63 23.26 2.40
N TRP A 316 0.60 24.52 1.97
CA TRP A 316 1.76 25.41 1.96
C TRP A 316 2.29 25.75 3.37
N VAL A 317 1.41 25.96 4.34
CA VAL A 317 1.79 26.13 5.75
C VAL A 317 2.32 24.82 6.36
N GLY A 318 1.83 23.66 5.93
CA GLY A 318 2.35 22.36 6.34
C GLY A 318 3.74 22.06 5.77
N SER A 319 3.96 22.36 4.49
CA SER A 319 5.22 22.08 3.78
C SER A 319 6.37 22.99 4.25
N THR A 320 6.09 24.26 4.55
CA THR A 320 7.06 25.19 5.17
C THR A 320 7.50 24.78 6.58
N ARG A 321 6.82 23.82 7.23
CA ARG A 321 7.17 23.26 8.55
C ARG A 321 7.81 21.87 8.49
N GLY A 322 8.08 21.33 7.30
CA GLY A 322 8.71 20.01 7.13
C GLY A 322 7.89 18.83 7.66
N TYR A 323 6.56 18.97 7.73
CA TYR A 323 5.69 18.07 8.50
C TYR A 323 5.36 16.72 7.83
N ASP A 324 5.77 16.55 6.57
CA ASP A 324 5.55 15.32 5.80
C ASP A 324 6.51 15.23 4.60
N PRO A 325 7.56 14.39 4.62
CA PRO A 325 8.48 14.23 3.49
C PRO A 325 7.78 13.84 2.19
N GLN A 326 6.71 13.02 2.28
CA GLN A 326 6.01 12.52 1.08
C GLN A 326 5.33 13.66 0.30
N VAL A 327 4.92 14.74 0.96
CA VAL A 327 4.31 15.92 0.30
C VAL A 327 5.33 16.70 -0.54
N HIS A 328 6.63 16.46 -0.36
CA HIS A 328 7.69 17.13 -1.13
C HIS A 328 8.24 16.30 -2.31
N ASP A 329 7.91 15.01 -2.39
CA ASP A 329 8.33 14.16 -3.51
C ASP A 329 7.66 14.59 -4.82
N SER A 330 8.41 14.55 -5.93
CA SER A 330 7.88 14.85 -7.25
C SER A 330 6.85 13.80 -7.70
N LEU A 331 5.73 14.26 -8.26
CA LEU A 331 4.71 13.37 -8.82
C LEU A 331 5.25 12.71 -10.10
N ASP A 332 5.28 11.37 -10.13
CA ASP A 332 5.71 10.60 -11.29
C ASP A 332 4.72 10.72 -12.48
N GLY A 333 4.99 10.03 -13.59
CA GLY A 333 4.11 10.05 -14.77
C GLY A 333 2.73 9.43 -14.53
N LEU A 334 2.69 8.31 -13.80
CA LEU A 334 1.46 7.61 -13.43
C LEU A 334 0.68 8.44 -12.41
N GLU A 335 1.35 8.96 -11.37
CA GLU A 335 0.72 9.77 -10.33
C GLU A 335 0.01 11.01 -10.89
N ARG A 336 0.61 11.67 -11.89
CA ARG A 336 -0.03 12.80 -12.58
C ARG A 336 -1.22 12.38 -13.44
N SER A 337 -1.14 11.24 -14.11
CA SER A 337 -2.23 10.73 -14.96
C SER A 337 -3.44 10.32 -14.14
N ASP A 338 -3.22 9.54 -13.06
CA ASP A 338 -4.23 9.13 -12.09
C ASP A 338 -4.88 10.34 -11.42
N LEU A 339 -4.06 11.26 -10.90
CA LEU A 339 -4.55 12.47 -10.25
C LEU A 339 -5.42 13.30 -11.21
N ALA A 340 -5.03 13.47 -12.47
CA ALA A 340 -5.81 14.20 -13.45
C ALA A 340 -7.14 13.50 -13.81
N GLY A 341 -7.08 12.20 -14.12
CA GLY A 341 -8.24 11.40 -14.50
C GLY A 341 -9.27 11.28 -13.39
N ASP A 342 -8.84 10.87 -12.20
CA ASP A 342 -9.74 10.67 -11.06
C ASP A 342 -10.28 12.00 -10.54
N SER A 343 -9.49 13.08 -10.53
CA SER A 343 -9.99 14.40 -10.09
C SER A 343 -11.04 14.95 -11.05
N PHE A 344 -10.89 14.70 -12.36
CA PHE A 344 -11.90 15.02 -13.35
C PHE A 344 -13.17 14.19 -13.13
N CYS A 345 -13.05 12.87 -12.95
CA CYS A 345 -14.18 11.99 -12.65
C CYS A 345 -14.91 12.39 -11.37
N ALA A 346 -14.20 12.74 -10.30
CA ALA A 346 -14.78 13.18 -9.04
C ALA A 346 -15.45 14.56 -9.14
N ALA A 347 -14.90 15.50 -9.94
CA ALA A 347 -15.57 16.76 -10.23
C ALA A 347 -16.86 16.57 -11.04
N VAL A 348 -16.85 15.70 -12.06
CA VAL A 348 -18.07 15.33 -12.83
C VAL A 348 -19.09 14.63 -11.94
N LEU A 349 -18.66 13.78 -11.00
CA LEU A 349 -19.54 13.17 -9.99
C LEU A 349 -20.20 14.23 -9.10
N LEU A 350 -19.43 15.15 -8.53
CA LEU A 350 -19.95 16.24 -7.69
C LEU A 350 -20.97 17.10 -8.44
N LEU A 351 -20.67 17.51 -9.68
CA LEU A 351 -21.58 18.29 -10.53
C LEU A 351 -22.88 17.51 -10.82
N SER A 352 -22.75 16.21 -11.11
CA SER A 352 -23.91 15.32 -11.36
C SER A 352 -24.79 15.18 -10.12
N VAL A 353 -24.19 15.02 -8.93
CA VAL A 353 -24.89 14.99 -7.63
C VAL A 353 -25.60 16.32 -7.37
N ILE A 354 -24.91 17.46 -7.49
CA ILE A 354 -25.47 18.82 -7.29
C ILE A 354 -26.68 19.07 -8.22
N HIS A 355 -26.58 18.63 -9.49
CA HIS A 355 -27.68 18.71 -10.44
C HIS A 355 -28.85 17.82 -10.03
N LEU A 356 -28.60 16.52 -9.82
CA LEU A 356 -29.64 15.51 -9.54
C LEU A 356 -30.33 15.68 -8.18
N LEU A 357 -29.69 16.35 -7.21
CA LEU A 357 -30.33 16.78 -5.95
C LEU A 357 -31.51 17.77 -6.17
N ALA A 358 -31.76 18.24 -7.40
CA ALA A 358 -32.99 18.94 -7.77
C ALA A 358 -34.22 18.02 -7.92
N ARG A 359 -33.99 16.71 -8.15
CA ARG A 359 -35.01 15.71 -8.52
C ARG A 359 -35.07 14.56 -7.52
N ILE A 360 -33.92 14.15 -6.99
CA ILE A 360 -33.74 12.99 -6.12
C ILE A 360 -33.61 13.46 -4.67
N HIS A 361 -34.29 12.80 -3.73
CA HIS A 361 -34.18 13.13 -2.31
C HIS A 361 -32.74 12.87 -1.79
N PRO A 362 -32.18 13.71 -0.90
CA PRO A 362 -30.79 13.56 -0.44
C PRO A 362 -30.45 12.18 0.11
N ALA A 363 -31.36 11.54 0.87
CA ALA A 363 -31.14 10.20 1.41
C ALA A 363 -31.12 9.11 0.32
N THR A 364 -31.85 9.30 -0.77
CA THR A 364 -31.87 8.41 -1.94
C THR A 364 -30.60 8.59 -2.77
N MET A 365 -30.09 9.83 -2.88
CA MET A 365 -28.78 10.10 -3.48
C MET A 365 -27.65 9.41 -2.70
N ALA A 366 -27.65 9.52 -1.37
CA ALA A 366 -26.71 8.82 -0.50
C ALA A 366 -26.76 7.29 -0.67
N LEU A 367 -27.97 6.71 -0.79
CA LEU A 367 -28.17 5.28 -1.03
C LEU A 367 -27.59 4.83 -2.38
N ILE A 368 -27.78 5.61 -3.45
CA ILE A 368 -27.22 5.31 -4.77
C ILE A 368 -25.69 5.36 -4.71
N LEU A 369 -25.12 6.42 -4.14
CA LEU A 369 -23.65 6.60 -4.07
C LEU A 369 -22.99 5.48 -3.26
N SER A 370 -23.46 5.23 -2.04
CA SER A 370 -22.88 4.21 -1.15
C SER A 370 -23.15 2.78 -1.61
N GLY A 371 -24.35 2.48 -2.15
CA GLY A 371 -24.65 1.15 -2.67
C GLY A 371 -23.86 0.81 -3.93
N LEU A 372 -23.73 1.76 -4.87
CA LEU A 372 -22.98 1.54 -6.10
C LEU A 372 -21.47 1.47 -5.84
N SER A 373 -20.91 2.33 -4.97
CA SER A 373 -19.48 2.29 -4.66
C SER A 373 -19.08 0.97 -4.00
N LEU A 374 -19.84 0.51 -2.99
CA LEU A 374 -19.59 -0.76 -2.31
C LEU A 374 -19.69 -1.95 -3.26
N TYR A 375 -20.70 -1.98 -4.13
CA TYR A 375 -20.87 -3.07 -5.09
C TYR A 375 -19.75 -3.10 -6.16
N VAL A 376 -19.39 -1.95 -6.73
CA VAL A 376 -18.35 -1.90 -7.76
C VAL A 376 -16.95 -2.15 -7.20
N HIS A 377 -16.65 -1.64 -6.01
CA HIS A 377 -15.43 -1.99 -5.28
C HIS A 377 -15.35 -3.50 -5.01
N ARG A 378 -16.46 -4.13 -4.58
CA ARG A 378 -16.52 -5.60 -4.44
C ARG A 378 -16.30 -6.33 -5.76
N LEU A 379 -16.87 -5.87 -6.87
CA LEU A 379 -16.61 -6.45 -8.20
C LEU A 379 -15.14 -6.33 -8.63
N ALA A 380 -14.44 -5.27 -8.25
CA ALA A 380 -13.03 -5.09 -8.58
C ALA A 380 -12.09 -6.01 -7.77
N THR A 381 -12.44 -6.34 -6.52
CA THR A 381 -11.63 -7.22 -5.65
C THR A 381 -11.99 -8.71 -5.78
N LEU A 382 -13.19 -9.03 -6.25
CA LEU A 382 -13.77 -10.38 -6.40
C LEU A 382 -12.97 -11.41 -7.22
N GLY A 383 -11.89 -11.02 -7.91
CA GLY A 383 -11.07 -11.93 -8.72
C GLY A 383 -9.95 -12.67 -7.96
N TYR A 384 -9.57 -12.18 -6.77
CA TYR A 384 -8.40 -12.68 -6.02
C TYR A 384 -8.75 -13.20 -4.61
N ASP A 385 -9.92 -12.78 -4.12
CA ASP A 385 -10.57 -13.36 -2.95
C ASP A 385 -11.05 -14.77 -3.31
N ALA A 386 -10.50 -15.77 -2.63
CA ALA A 386 -10.93 -17.14 -2.81
C ALA A 386 -12.34 -17.29 -2.17
N PRO A 387 -13.32 -17.93 -2.84
CA PRO A 387 -14.70 -18.05 -2.35
C PRO A 387 -14.91 -18.73 -0.98
N TRP A 388 -13.87 -19.22 -0.33
CA TRP A 388 -13.93 -20.35 0.62
C TRP A 388 -13.66 -19.99 2.09
N GLU A 389 -13.27 -18.74 2.38
CA GLU A 389 -13.00 -18.28 3.75
C GLU A 389 -14.33 -18.02 4.49
N HIS A 390 -15.04 -19.10 4.80
CA HIS A 390 -16.22 -19.21 5.68
C HIS A 390 -17.24 -18.05 5.61
N MET A 391 -17.70 -17.67 4.41
CA MET A 391 -18.97 -16.95 4.30
C MET A 391 -20.12 -17.91 4.62
N ASP A 392 -20.65 -17.79 5.83
CA ASP A 392 -21.86 -18.50 6.26
C ASP A 392 -23.08 -18.18 5.35
N TRP A 393 -24.16 -18.95 5.50
CA TRP A 393 -25.38 -18.74 4.72
C TRP A 393 -25.99 -17.34 4.94
N THR A 394 -25.84 -16.79 6.14
CA THR A 394 -26.31 -15.45 6.51
C THR A 394 -25.59 -14.33 5.74
N THR A 395 -24.28 -14.42 5.57
CA THR A 395 -23.49 -13.47 4.79
C THR A 395 -23.62 -13.67 3.29
N SER A 396 -23.75 -14.93 2.85
CA SER A 396 -23.91 -15.28 1.42
C SER A 396 -25.30 -14.95 0.86
N MET A 397 -26.36 -15.05 1.67
CA MET A 397 -27.75 -14.93 1.19
C MET A 397 -28.59 -13.90 1.95
N LEU A 398 -28.56 -13.88 3.30
CA LEU A 398 -29.44 -12.99 4.08
C LEU A 398 -29.07 -11.52 3.89
N PHE A 399 -27.81 -11.11 4.11
CA PHE A 399 -27.43 -9.70 3.98
C PHE A 399 -27.56 -9.12 2.57
N PRO A 400 -27.16 -9.82 1.47
CA PRO A 400 -27.48 -9.38 0.10
C PRO A 400 -28.98 -9.19 -0.13
N THR A 401 -29.80 -10.15 0.33
CA THR A 401 -31.26 -10.09 0.18
C THR A 401 -31.85 -8.91 0.96
N MET A 402 -31.38 -8.66 2.19
CA MET A 402 -31.78 -7.49 2.99
C MET A 402 -31.37 -6.17 2.31
N MET A 403 -30.16 -6.08 1.74
CA MET A 403 -29.73 -4.90 0.99
C MET A 403 -30.61 -4.65 -0.23
N ILE A 404 -30.92 -5.70 -1.01
CA ILE A 404 -31.80 -5.61 -2.18
C ILE A 404 -33.19 -5.13 -1.76
N ILE A 405 -33.89 -5.86 -0.88
CA ILE A 405 -35.26 -5.54 -0.43
C ILE A 405 -35.32 -4.12 0.15
N SER A 406 -34.36 -3.75 1.00
CA SER A 406 -34.33 -2.42 1.60
C SER A 406 -34.12 -1.32 0.56
N THR A 407 -33.22 -1.53 -0.41
CA THR A 407 -33.00 -0.58 -1.51
C THR A 407 -34.26 -0.40 -2.36
N GLY A 408 -34.95 -1.49 -2.71
CA GLY A 408 -36.21 -1.43 -3.46
C GLY A 408 -37.33 -0.70 -2.72
N MET A 409 -37.46 -0.90 -1.40
CA MET A 409 -38.43 -0.19 -0.57
C MET A 409 -38.09 1.30 -0.40
N LEU A 410 -36.82 1.63 -0.15
CA LEU A 410 -36.34 3.02 -0.06
C LEU A 410 -36.55 3.77 -1.39
N LEU A 411 -36.20 3.16 -2.52
CA LEU A 411 -36.46 3.73 -3.84
C LEU A 411 -37.95 3.95 -4.07
N ARG A 412 -38.82 3.01 -3.70
CA ARG A 412 -40.28 3.19 -3.83
C ARG A 412 -40.80 4.39 -3.02
N TRP A 413 -40.34 4.55 -1.78
CA TRP A 413 -40.80 5.61 -0.87
C TRP A 413 -40.13 6.99 -1.09
N ASP A 414 -39.09 7.11 -1.92
CA ASP A 414 -38.52 8.41 -2.37
C ASP A 414 -39.62 9.35 -2.92
N ARG A 415 -40.62 8.81 -3.64
CA ARG A 415 -41.73 9.61 -4.17
C ARG A 415 -42.63 10.17 -3.09
N ASP A 416 -42.84 9.40 -2.03
CA ASP A 416 -43.81 9.70 -0.97
C ASP A 416 -43.22 10.65 0.09
N LEU A 417 -41.88 10.74 0.17
CA LEU A 417 -41.17 11.70 1.03
C LEU A 417 -41.13 13.12 0.45
N ARG A 418 -41.35 13.32 -0.86
CA ARG A 418 -41.31 14.64 -1.49
C ARG A 418 -42.60 15.45 -1.22
N PRO A 419 -42.52 16.64 -0.59
CA PRO A 419 -43.64 17.57 -0.56
C PRO A 419 -43.74 18.32 -1.89
N GLN A 420 -44.59 17.87 -2.83
CA GLN A 420 -44.92 18.65 -4.05
C GLN A 420 -46.40 18.53 -4.48
N PRO A 421 -46.95 19.57 -5.13
CA PRO A 421 -48.34 19.62 -5.56
C PRO A 421 -48.65 18.68 -6.73
N ARG A 422 -49.91 18.23 -6.82
CA ARG A 422 -50.37 17.09 -7.64
C ARG A 422 -50.35 17.29 -9.19
N SER A 423 -49.85 18.39 -9.73
CA SER A 423 -50.17 18.82 -11.11
C SER A 423 -49.04 18.76 -12.16
N SER A 424 -47.79 18.39 -11.85
CA SER A 424 -46.72 18.34 -12.87
C SER A 424 -46.29 16.90 -13.27
N SER A 425 -46.53 16.55 -14.54
CA SER A 425 -46.16 15.24 -15.13
C SER A 425 -44.90 15.32 -16.03
N PRO A 426 -43.69 15.44 -15.45
CA PRO A 426 -42.49 14.91 -16.11
C PRO A 426 -41.57 14.02 -15.24
N ASP A 427 -41.68 14.09 -13.91
CA ASP A 427 -40.70 13.47 -12.97
C ASP A 427 -40.68 11.93 -12.97
N GLY A 428 -41.66 11.28 -13.60
CA GLY A 428 -41.73 9.82 -13.67
C GLY A 428 -40.58 9.14 -14.44
N THR A 429 -39.86 9.85 -15.32
CA THR A 429 -38.82 9.20 -16.14
C THR A 429 -37.57 8.84 -15.34
N VAL A 430 -36.98 9.80 -14.60
CA VAL A 430 -35.76 9.57 -13.82
C VAL A 430 -35.97 8.44 -12.83
N HIS A 431 -37.12 8.45 -12.14
CA HIS A 431 -37.50 7.40 -11.19
C HIS A 431 -37.70 6.02 -11.85
N ARG A 432 -38.27 5.93 -13.06
CA ARG A 432 -38.35 4.67 -13.83
C ARG A 432 -36.95 4.13 -14.17
N VAL A 433 -36.01 5.01 -14.54
CA VAL A 433 -34.63 4.61 -14.84
C VAL A 433 -33.88 4.18 -13.57
N LEU A 434 -34.11 4.82 -12.43
CA LEU A 434 -33.58 4.37 -11.13
C LEU A 434 -34.11 2.99 -10.75
N ILE A 435 -35.41 2.72 -10.90
CA ILE A 435 -35.98 1.38 -10.67
C ILE A 435 -35.37 0.35 -11.62
N PHE A 436 -35.25 0.66 -12.92
CA PHE A 436 -34.68 -0.25 -13.91
C PHE A 436 -33.20 -0.55 -13.62
N GLY A 437 -32.40 0.47 -13.30
CA GLY A 437 -31.01 0.31 -12.89
C GLY A 437 -30.86 -0.49 -11.58
N TYR A 438 -31.77 -0.29 -10.62
CA TYR A 438 -31.84 -1.12 -9.41
C TYR A 438 -32.20 -2.58 -9.71
N VAL A 439 -33.13 -2.86 -10.64
CA VAL A 439 -33.44 -4.24 -11.04
C VAL A 439 -32.22 -4.90 -11.69
N ILE A 440 -31.49 -4.21 -12.57
CA ILE A 440 -30.23 -4.71 -13.12
C ILE A 440 -29.22 -4.97 -12.00
N LEU A 441 -29.00 -4.02 -11.09
CA LEU A 441 -28.07 -4.17 -9.98
C LEU A 441 -28.44 -5.34 -9.07
N ALA A 442 -29.72 -5.50 -8.72
CA ALA A 442 -30.21 -6.61 -7.91
C ALA A 442 -30.05 -7.96 -8.62
N CYS A 443 -30.33 -8.04 -9.93
CA CYS A 443 -30.08 -9.23 -10.73
C CYS A 443 -28.58 -9.56 -10.83
N LEU A 444 -27.70 -8.56 -10.92
CA LEU A 444 -26.25 -8.76 -10.92
C LEU A 444 -25.74 -9.23 -9.55
N VAL A 445 -26.21 -8.64 -8.44
CA VAL A 445 -25.91 -9.10 -7.08
C VAL A 445 -26.37 -10.55 -6.90
N LEU A 446 -27.64 -10.86 -7.20
CA LEU A 446 -28.19 -12.21 -7.10
C LEU A 446 -27.46 -13.21 -8.00
N SER A 447 -27.09 -12.81 -9.22
CA SER A 447 -26.28 -13.65 -10.11
C SER A 447 -24.90 -13.92 -9.50
N SER A 448 -24.25 -12.89 -8.95
CA SER A 448 -22.94 -13.02 -8.31
C SER A 448 -22.95 -13.86 -7.03
N THR A 449 -24.07 -13.93 -6.30
CA THR A 449 -24.22 -14.77 -5.11
C THR A 449 -24.69 -16.18 -5.44
N ILE A 450 -25.59 -16.37 -6.43
CA ILE A 450 -26.16 -17.68 -6.77
C ILE A 450 -25.23 -18.50 -7.66
N PHE A 451 -24.73 -17.95 -8.78
CA PHE A 451 -23.84 -18.69 -9.70
C PHE A 451 -22.40 -18.84 -9.18
N ARG A 452 -22.13 -18.35 -7.97
CA ARG A 452 -20.86 -18.51 -7.25
C ARG A 452 -21.03 -19.05 -5.84
N ILE A 453 -22.22 -19.59 -5.50
CA ILE A 453 -22.24 -20.65 -4.47
C ILE A 453 -21.41 -21.78 -5.08
N PRO A 454 -20.31 -22.20 -4.44
CA PRO A 454 -19.51 -23.26 -5.01
C PRO A 454 -20.25 -24.60 -4.93
N ASP A 455 -19.99 -25.45 -5.91
CA ASP A 455 -20.31 -26.88 -5.81
C ASP A 455 -19.46 -27.50 -4.68
N GLU A 456 -20.06 -28.37 -3.85
CA GLU A 456 -19.37 -28.99 -2.71
C GLU A 456 -18.16 -29.82 -3.16
N SER A 457 -18.17 -30.30 -4.41
CA SER A 457 -17.06 -30.99 -5.07
C SER A 457 -15.74 -30.20 -5.01
N ALA A 458 -15.76 -28.90 -5.29
CA ALA A 458 -14.57 -28.08 -5.39
C ALA A 458 -13.92 -27.73 -4.03
N VAL A 459 -14.60 -28.01 -2.90
CA VAL A 459 -13.99 -27.94 -1.56
C VAL A 459 -13.05 -29.13 -1.32
N GLN A 460 -13.31 -30.28 -1.95
CA GLN A 460 -12.50 -31.50 -1.80
C GLN A 460 -11.16 -31.41 -2.55
N ASP A 461 -11.05 -30.51 -3.53
CA ASP A 461 -9.85 -30.33 -4.36
C ASP A 461 -8.79 -29.40 -3.74
N ILE A 462 -9.05 -28.75 -2.59
CA ILE A 462 -8.06 -27.89 -1.92
C ILE A 462 -6.96 -28.76 -1.30
N PRO A 463 -5.68 -28.61 -1.70
CA PRO A 463 -4.61 -29.43 -1.17
C PRO A 463 -4.31 -29.07 0.29
N GLY A 464 -4.19 -30.08 1.16
CA GLY A 464 -3.56 -29.91 2.46
C GLY A 464 -2.06 -29.62 2.33
N LEU A 465 -1.46 -28.99 3.34
CA LEU A 465 -0.05 -28.55 3.32
C LEU A 465 0.96 -29.65 2.93
N GLY A 466 0.66 -30.91 3.24
CA GLY A 466 1.48 -32.07 2.86
C GLY A 466 1.73 -32.22 1.34
N THR A 467 0.79 -31.80 0.49
CA THR A 467 0.96 -31.82 -0.98
C THR A 467 1.94 -30.76 -1.45
N ILE A 468 1.91 -29.57 -0.84
CA ILE A 468 2.85 -28.47 -1.14
C ILE A 468 4.26 -28.88 -0.70
N ILE A 469 4.38 -29.47 0.49
CA ILE A 469 5.64 -30.02 1.01
C ILE A 469 6.20 -31.11 0.07
N SER A 470 5.40 -32.10 -0.34
CA SER A 470 5.87 -33.19 -1.20
C SER A 470 6.35 -32.71 -2.58
N ALA A 471 5.66 -31.74 -3.17
CA ALA A 471 6.08 -31.10 -4.42
C ALA A 471 7.42 -30.34 -4.26
N ALA A 472 7.62 -29.65 -3.13
CA ALA A 472 8.86 -28.95 -2.82
C ALA A 472 10.04 -29.90 -2.57
N TYR A 473 9.82 -31.04 -1.90
CA TYR A 473 10.80 -32.11 -1.78
C TYR A 473 11.25 -32.61 -3.16
N ALA A 474 10.31 -32.99 -4.04
CA ALA A 474 10.62 -33.45 -5.39
C ALA A 474 11.36 -32.39 -6.23
N LYS A 475 11.03 -31.10 -6.08
CA LYS A 475 11.76 -29.99 -6.71
C LYS A 475 13.19 -29.89 -6.18
N SER A 476 13.39 -30.00 -4.86
CA SER A 476 14.69 -29.95 -4.21
C SER A 476 15.57 -31.14 -4.59
N GLU A 477 15.04 -32.36 -4.67
CA GLU A 477 15.81 -33.55 -5.03
C GLU A 477 16.35 -33.45 -6.47
N ARG A 478 15.50 -32.99 -7.41
CA ARG A 478 15.90 -32.72 -8.79
C ARG A 478 17.00 -31.66 -8.88
N TRP A 479 16.92 -30.60 -8.05
CA TRP A 479 17.98 -29.60 -7.96
C TRP A 479 19.28 -30.20 -7.42
N GLN A 480 19.23 -30.94 -6.31
CA GLN A 480 20.41 -31.55 -5.68
C GLN A 480 21.12 -32.55 -6.61
N ALA A 481 20.35 -33.41 -7.28
CA ALA A 481 20.87 -34.38 -8.26
C ALA A 481 21.57 -33.69 -9.44
N ARG A 482 21.04 -32.55 -9.90
CA ARG A 482 21.65 -31.73 -10.96
C ARG A 482 22.86 -30.93 -10.48
N ALA A 483 22.84 -30.44 -9.24
CA ALA A 483 23.87 -29.55 -8.71
C ALA A 483 25.18 -30.27 -8.34
N GLY A 484 25.09 -31.56 -7.99
CA GLY A 484 26.24 -32.42 -7.71
C GLY A 484 26.42 -33.55 -8.73
N SER A 485 26.05 -33.35 -10.00
CA SER A 485 26.04 -34.40 -11.03
C SER A 485 27.44 -34.88 -11.40
N SER A 486 28.36 -33.96 -11.68
CA SER A 486 29.72 -34.25 -12.16
C SER A 486 30.58 -34.86 -11.06
N LYS A 487 31.22 -36.00 -11.36
CA LYS A 487 32.14 -36.73 -10.47
C LYS A 487 33.60 -36.67 -10.94
N THR A 488 33.84 -36.22 -12.17
CA THR A 488 35.18 -35.94 -12.70
C THR A 488 35.31 -34.48 -13.18
N LEU A 489 36.55 -34.04 -13.40
CA LEU A 489 36.84 -32.71 -13.96
C LEU A 489 36.28 -32.56 -15.39
N ASP A 490 36.45 -33.57 -16.24
CA ASP A 490 35.95 -33.55 -17.62
C ASP A 490 34.41 -33.47 -17.69
N GLU A 491 33.73 -34.13 -16.75
CA GLU A 491 32.29 -33.97 -16.56
C GLU A 491 31.93 -32.54 -16.16
N ALA A 492 32.61 -31.97 -15.15
CA ALA A 492 32.34 -30.61 -14.70
C ALA A 492 32.60 -29.56 -15.81
N VAL A 493 33.67 -29.72 -16.61
CA VAL A 493 33.97 -28.86 -17.75
C VAL A 493 32.92 -28.99 -18.85
N ARG A 494 32.46 -30.21 -19.16
CA ARG A 494 31.39 -30.46 -20.15
C ARG A 494 30.05 -29.88 -19.68
N THR A 495 29.66 -30.12 -18.43
CA THR A 495 28.44 -29.59 -17.82
C THR A 495 28.48 -28.07 -17.77
N TYR A 496 29.62 -27.47 -17.41
CA TYR A 496 29.85 -26.03 -17.48
C TYR A 496 29.59 -25.50 -18.91
N ARG A 497 30.23 -26.08 -19.93
CA ARG A 497 30.09 -25.64 -21.33
C ARG A 497 28.64 -25.75 -21.81
N GLN A 498 27.93 -26.83 -21.44
CA GLN A 498 26.52 -27.03 -21.77
C GLN A 498 25.59 -26.01 -21.09
N ARG A 499 25.86 -25.63 -19.84
CA ARG A 499 25.06 -24.65 -19.10
C ARG A 499 25.36 -23.20 -19.50
N GLN A 500 26.63 -22.88 -19.71
CA GLN A 500 27.10 -21.50 -19.88
C GLN A 500 27.31 -21.07 -21.34
N GLY A 501 27.38 -22.01 -22.29
CA GLY A 501 27.68 -21.71 -23.70
C GLY A 501 29.08 -21.14 -23.95
N ILE A 502 29.96 -21.14 -22.94
CA ILE A 502 31.34 -20.65 -22.98
C ILE A 502 32.27 -21.66 -22.26
N PRO A 503 33.58 -21.69 -22.56
CA PRO A 503 34.54 -22.44 -21.76
C PRO A 503 34.60 -21.94 -20.31
N PRO A 504 34.99 -22.80 -19.34
CA PRO A 504 35.31 -22.36 -17.99
C PRO A 504 36.50 -21.37 -17.99
N PRO A 505 36.62 -20.48 -16.99
CA PRO A 505 37.80 -19.63 -16.84
C PRO A 505 39.08 -20.46 -16.58
N PRO A 506 40.28 -19.91 -16.79
CA PRO A 506 41.54 -20.54 -16.33
C PRO A 506 41.50 -20.91 -14.83
N ASN A 507 42.31 -21.89 -14.42
CA ASN A 507 42.36 -22.45 -13.06
C ASN A 507 41.05 -23.13 -12.59
N PHE A 508 40.12 -23.48 -13.49
CA PHE A 508 38.90 -24.22 -13.17
C PHE A 508 39.19 -25.63 -12.59
N ASP A 509 40.28 -26.26 -13.02
CA ASP A 509 40.82 -27.49 -12.43
C ASP A 509 41.19 -27.31 -10.96
N LYS A 510 41.86 -26.20 -10.61
CA LYS A 510 42.25 -25.88 -9.23
C LYS A 510 41.03 -25.58 -8.35
N TRP A 511 40.01 -24.93 -8.92
CA TRP A 511 38.72 -24.78 -8.24
C TRP A 511 38.01 -26.13 -8.03
N TYR A 512 38.01 -27.01 -9.03
CA TYR A 512 37.41 -28.34 -8.91
C TYR A 512 38.13 -29.21 -7.87
N GLU A 513 39.47 -29.27 -7.93
CA GLU A 513 40.33 -29.92 -6.93
C GLU A 513 40.04 -29.40 -5.52
N PHE A 514 39.95 -28.07 -5.36
CA PHE A 514 39.60 -27.45 -4.08
C PHE A 514 38.19 -27.85 -3.62
N ALA A 515 37.18 -27.78 -4.48
CA ALA A 515 35.81 -28.16 -4.17
C ALA A 515 35.67 -29.63 -3.76
N ARG A 516 36.41 -30.53 -4.42
CA ARG A 516 36.49 -31.95 -4.03
C ARG A 516 37.23 -32.14 -2.70
N SER A 517 38.31 -31.40 -2.44
CA SER A 517 39.05 -31.44 -1.16
C SER A 517 38.25 -30.95 0.06
N LYS A 518 37.15 -30.22 -0.18
CA LYS A 518 36.21 -29.72 0.83
C LYS A 518 34.93 -30.55 0.96
N ASP A 519 34.85 -31.68 0.26
CA ASP A 519 33.63 -32.49 0.15
C ASP A 519 32.41 -31.66 -0.28
N SER A 520 32.56 -30.76 -1.26
CA SER A 520 31.44 -29.99 -1.78
C SER A 520 30.44 -30.91 -2.48
N VAL A 521 29.17 -30.82 -2.07
CA VAL A 521 28.05 -31.51 -2.73
C VAL A 521 27.51 -30.75 -3.95
N ILE A 522 27.97 -29.50 -4.16
CA ILE A 522 27.59 -28.62 -5.28
C ILE A 522 28.83 -28.36 -6.15
N ILE A 523 28.71 -28.67 -7.44
CA ILE A 523 29.75 -28.55 -8.47
C ILE A 523 29.21 -27.85 -9.73
N ASP A 524 27.98 -28.16 -10.14
CA ASP A 524 27.46 -27.81 -11.48
C ASP A 524 26.46 -26.65 -11.51
N ASP A 525 25.87 -26.28 -10.36
CA ASP A 525 24.78 -25.30 -10.27
C ASP A 525 25.22 -24.12 -9.41
N PHE A 526 25.60 -23.02 -10.07
CA PHE A 526 26.02 -21.75 -9.47
C PHE A 526 25.30 -20.57 -10.14
N SER A 527 24.02 -20.77 -10.51
CA SER A 527 23.31 -19.80 -11.34
C SER A 527 23.02 -18.46 -10.63
N GLN A 528 23.17 -18.36 -9.31
CA GLN A 528 23.22 -17.07 -8.62
C GLN A 528 24.44 -16.23 -9.06
N ILE A 529 25.64 -16.83 -9.10
CA ILE A 529 26.88 -16.16 -9.58
C ILE A 529 26.69 -15.73 -11.04
N GLU A 530 26.16 -16.63 -11.87
CA GLU A 530 25.97 -16.40 -13.30
C GLU A 530 25.00 -15.24 -13.56
N SER A 531 23.92 -15.14 -12.79
CA SER A 531 22.94 -14.05 -12.86
C SER A 531 23.49 -12.71 -12.37
N ASP A 532 24.29 -12.71 -11.29
CA ASP A 532 24.86 -11.50 -10.71
C ASP A 532 25.97 -10.91 -11.59
N LEU A 533 26.73 -11.77 -12.26
CA LEU A 533 27.84 -11.37 -13.11
C LEU A 533 27.44 -11.06 -14.56
N LEU A 534 26.26 -11.49 -15.03
CA LEU A 534 25.86 -11.34 -16.42
C LEU A 534 25.90 -9.89 -16.94
N PRO A 535 25.38 -8.86 -16.24
CA PRO A 535 25.39 -7.49 -16.79
C PRO A 535 26.80 -6.92 -16.97
N PHE A 536 27.77 -7.34 -16.15
CA PHE A 536 29.16 -6.87 -16.24
C PHE A 536 29.90 -7.36 -17.49
N TRP A 537 29.47 -8.47 -18.10
CA TRP A 537 29.97 -8.89 -19.42
C TRP A 537 29.63 -7.88 -20.53
N GLY A 538 28.60 -7.05 -20.37
CA GLY A 538 28.23 -5.99 -21.31
C GLY A 538 28.98 -4.67 -21.10
N MET A 539 29.85 -4.58 -20.09
CA MET A 539 30.68 -3.40 -19.80
C MET A 539 32.11 -3.59 -20.30
N GLU A 540 32.85 -2.52 -20.57
CA GLU A 540 34.29 -2.64 -20.86
C GLU A 540 35.08 -3.00 -19.58
N PRO A 541 36.05 -3.94 -19.61
CA PRO A 541 36.83 -4.31 -18.43
C PRO A 541 37.54 -3.13 -17.77
N SER A 542 38.10 -2.21 -18.56
CA SER A 542 38.75 -0.97 -18.09
C SER A 542 37.78 -0.11 -17.27
N ALA A 543 36.56 0.10 -17.75
CA ALA A 543 35.52 0.87 -17.07
C ALA A 543 35.11 0.22 -15.74
N ILE A 544 35.08 -1.12 -15.65
CA ILE A 544 34.86 -1.83 -14.38
C ILE A 544 35.98 -1.49 -13.38
N ARG A 545 37.25 -1.58 -13.79
CA ARG A 545 38.40 -1.28 -12.94
C ARG A 545 38.41 0.18 -12.47
N ASP A 546 38.10 1.12 -13.35
CA ASP A 546 37.99 2.55 -13.02
C ASP A 546 36.85 2.85 -12.05
N MET A 547 35.66 2.24 -12.22
CA MET A 547 34.55 2.39 -11.29
C MET A 547 34.85 1.75 -9.93
N THR A 548 35.54 0.60 -9.87
CA THR A 548 36.02 0.03 -8.61
C THR A 548 36.94 1.00 -7.88
N GLY A 549 37.92 1.60 -8.57
CA GLY A 549 38.77 2.64 -8.02
C GLY A 549 37.98 3.86 -7.52
N GLN A 550 36.99 4.31 -8.29
CA GLN A 550 36.11 5.41 -7.92
C GLN A 550 35.31 5.12 -6.64
N LEU A 551 34.73 3.93 -6.49
CA LEU A 551 33.99 3.54 -5.27
C LEU A 551 34.89 3.59 -4.02
N LEU A 552 36.14 3.17 -4.17
CA LEU A 552 37.12 3.09 -3.08
C LEU A 552 37.78 4.43 -2.72
N GLU A 553 37.70 5.46 -3.58
CA GLU A 553 38.22 6.80 -3.27
C GLU A 553 37.34 7.62 -2.31
N TYR A 554 36.06 7.25 -2.10
CA TYR A 554 35.07 8.09 -1.40
C TYR A 554 34.61 7.45 -0.08
N PRO A 555 35.09 7.92 1.10
CA PRO A 555 34.74 7.33 2.39
C PRO A 555 33.24 7.31 2.71
N LYS A 556 32.48 8.27 2.15
CA LYS A 556 31.03 8.40 2.35
C LYS A 556 30.22 7.28 1.68
N ALA A 557 30.84 6.49 0.79
CA ALA A 557 30.22 5.33 0.16
C ALA A 557 30.10 4.11 1.11
N SER A 558 30.76 4.13 2.27
CA SER A 558 30.89 2.97 3.16
C SER A 558 31.38 1.70 2.42
N MET A 559 32.48 1.85 1.67
CA MET A 559 33.12 0.77 0.91
C MET A 559 34.46 0.39 1.53
N GLY A 560 34.76 -0.91 1.55
CA GLY A 560 36.05 -1.46 1.96
C GLY A 560 36.83 -2.03 0.77
N GLY A 561 38.06 -1.56 0.58
CA GLY A 561 38.94 -2.02 -0.49
C GLY A 561 39.72 -3.27 -0.12
N LEU A 562 39.64 -4.30 -0.98
CA LEU A 562 40.45 -5.51 -0.90
C LEU A 562 41.14 -5.71 -2.26
N ARG A 563 42.47 -5.72 -2.25
CA ARG A 563 43.33 -5.99 -3.41
C ARG A 563 43.87 -7.41 -3.35
N ILE A 564 43.82 -8.12 -4.47
CA ILE A 564 44.51 -9.38 -4.71
C ILE A 564 45.61 -9.06 -5.74
N GLN A 565 46.85 -9.41 -5.43
CA GLN A 565 48.01 -9.15 -6.29
C GLN A 565 49.06 -10.24 -6.13
N ASN A 566 49.44 -10.93 -7.22
CA ASN A 566 50.38 -12.06 -7.21
C ASN A 566 50.05 -13.13 -6.14
N GLY A 567 48.75 -13.37 -5.89
CA GLY A 567 48.28 -14.29 -4.85
C GLY A 567 48.29 -13.75 -3.41
N GLU A 568 48.82 -12.55 -3.16
CA GLU A 568 48.74 -11.87 -1.87
C GLU A 568 47.45 -11.05 -1.75
N ILE A 569 46.91 -10.95 -0.52
CA ILE A 569 45.75 -10.10 -0.21
C ILE A 569 46.20 -8.88 0.60
N LYS A 570 45.83 -7.68 0.12
CA LYS A 570 46.13 -6.38 0.75
C LYS A 570 44.83 -5.64 1.01
N LEU A 571 44.68 -5.05 2.20
CA LEU A 571 43.49 -4.29 2.59
C LEU A 571 43.77 -2.79 2.48
N SER A 572 42.76 -2.00 2.11
CA SER A 572 42.88 -0.53 2.15
C SER A 572 43.11 -0.04 3.58
N PRO A 573 44.08 0.86 3.83
CA PRO A 573 44.33 1.41 5.16
C PRO A 573 43.19 2.33 5.66
N HIS A 574 42.25 2.69 4.79
CA HIS A 574 41.18 3.67 5.07
C HIS A 574 39.87 3.06 5.56
N ILE A 575 39.80 1.73 5.69
CA ILE A 575 38.61 1.02 6.16
C ILE A 575 38.30 1.44 7.61
N PRO A 576 37.07 1.89 7.94
CA PRO A 576 36.71 2.23 9.31
C PRO A 576 36.91 1.05 10.27
N GLY A 577 37.59 1.27 11.40
CA GLY A 577 37.90 0.20 12.36
C GLY A 577 36.67 -0.57 12.89
N THR A 578 35.49 0.06 12.89
CA THR A 578 34.20 -0.56 13.22
C THR A 578 33.75 -1.64 12.21
N HIS A 579 34.21 -1.56 10.96
CA HIS A 579 33.84 -2.45 9.86
C HIS A 579 35.03 -3.26 9.30
N LEU A 580 36.26 -2.99 9.76
CA LEU A 580 37.48 -3.69 9.33
C LEU A 580 37.37 -5.22 9.43
N TRP A 581 36.69 -5.72 10.47
CA TRP A 581 36.44 -7.15 10.66
C TRP A 581 35.69 -7.81 9.49
N MET A 582 34.87 -7.07 8.74
CA MET A 582 34.12 -7.58 7.59
C MET A 582 35.07 -7.87 6.43
N VAL A 583 35.94 -6.92 6.11
CA VAL A 583 36.91 -7.04 5.01
C VAL A 583 38.02 -8.03 5.37
N MET A 584 38.45 -8.07 6.63
CA MET A 584 39.33 -9.13 7.13
C MET A 584 38.69 -10.51 6.97
N GLY A 585 37.39 -10.66 7.28
CA GLY A 585 36.72 -11.95 7.09
C GLY A 585 36.52 -12.35 5.64
N MET A 586 36.35 -11.40 4.72
CA MET A 586 36.45 -11.69 3.28
C MET A 586 37.86 -12.16 2.89
N ALA A 587 38.91 -11.51 3.38
CA ALA A 587 40.28 -11.96 3.15
C ALA A 587 40.52 -13.37 3.72
N ASP A 588 39.94 -13.71 4.86
CA ASP A 588 40.03 -15.05 5.48
C ASP A 588 39.28 -16.13 4.69
N ILE A 589 38.17 -15.78 4.03
CA ILE A 589 37.50 -16.66 3.06
C ILE A 589 38.40 -16.89 1.83
N ILE A 590 39.05 -15.84 1.31
CA ILE A 590 39.79 -15.88 0.04
C ILE A 590 41.19 -16.51 0.18
N ARG A 591 41.89 -16.29 1.30
CA ARG A 591 43.31 -16.65 1.48
C ARG A 591 43.68 -18.10 1.10
N PRO A 592 42.88 -19.15 1.38
CA PRO A 592 43.24 -20.52 1.04
C PRO A 592 43.36 -20.83 -0.46
N PHE A 593 42.87 -19.96 -1.34
CA PHE A 593 42.92 -20.14 -2.80
C PHE A 593 43.44 -18.91 -3.57
N ALA A 594 43.86 -17.85 -2.87
CA ALA A 594 44.30 -16.59 -3.46
C ALA A 594 45.41 -16.75 -4.52
N GLN A 595 46.33 -17.70 -4.32
CA GLN A 595 47.42 -18.03 -5.24
C GLN A 595 46.99 -18.49 -6.64
N TRP A 596 45.72 -18.84 -6.84
CA TRP A 596 45.15 -19.23 -8.14
C TRP A 596 44.22 -18.16 -8.74
N LEU A 597 44.10 -17.00 -8.11
CA LEU A 597 43.33 -15.87 -8.62
C LEU A 597 44.22 -14.88 -9.40
N PRO A 598 43.69 -14.21 -10.43
CA PRO A 598 44.38 -13.10 -11.07
C PRO A 598 44.35 -11.83 -10.20
N ASP A 599 45.17 -10.84 -10.58
CA ASP A 599 45.22 -9.53 -9.93
C ASP A 599 43.88 -8.78 -10.08
N MET A 600 43.26 -8.41 -8.94
CA MET A 600 41.99 -7.68 -8.92
C MET A 600 41.80 -6.81 -7.67
N ASP A 601 41.10 -5.69 -7.82
CA ASP A 601 40.53 -4.95 -6.69
C ASP A 601 39.03 -5.21 -6.55
N LEU A 602 38.56 -5.30 -5.30
CA LEU A 602 37.17 -5.51 -4.93
C LEU A 602 36.66 -4.36 -4.06
N ALA A 603 35.49 -3.82 -4.39
CA ALA A 603 34.75 -2.88 -3.55
C ALA A 603 33.69 -3.63 -2.72
N ILE A 604 34.00 -3.84 -1.44
CA ILE A 604 33.13 -4.55 -0.49
C ILE A 604 32.19 -3.55 0.19
N ASN A 605 30.88 -3.76 0.11
CA ASN A 605 29.90 -2.98 0.85
C ASN A 605 30.02 -3.24 2.36
N LEU A 606 30.11 -2.17 3.18
CA LEU A 606 30.26 -2.25 4.62
C LEU A 606 28.95 -2.06 5.41
N ASP A 607 27.87 -1.58 4.79
CA ASP A 607 26.57 -1.41 5.49
C ASP A 607 25.65 -2.63 5.23
N ASP A 608 24.58 -2.75 6.03
CA ASP A 608 23.56 -3.80 5.92
C ASP A 608 22.80 -3.77 4.56
N GLU A 609 22.67 -2.58 3.97
CA GLU A 609 21.76 -2.24 2.87
C GLU A 609 22.47 -2.29 1.49
N CYS A 610 21.76 -2.75 0.44
CA CYS A 610 22.27 -2.85 -0.94
C CYS A 610 22.36 -1.49 -1.67
N ARG A 611 23.15 -1.43 -2.75
CA ARG A 611 23.77 -0.17 -3.20
C ARG A 611 23.50 0.26 -4.63
N ALA A 612 23.19 -0.65 -5.55
CA ALA A 612 23.04 -0.32 -6.97
C ALA A 612 21.67 -0.77 -7.50
N ALA A 613 20.72 0.18 -7.60
CA ALA A 613 19.37 -0.04 -8.13
C ALA A 613 19.28 0.47 -9.57
N VAL A 614 19.70 -0.37 -10.53
CA VAL A 614 19.84 0.05 -11.94
C VAL A 614 18.49 -0.04 -12.65
N PRO A 615 18.05 0.97 -13.44
CA PRO A 615 16.84 0.90 -14.24
C PRO A 615 16.79 -0.34 -15.16
N PHE A 616 15.60 -0.88 -15.39
CA PHE A 616 15.42 -2.12 -16.14
C PHE A 616 15.98 -2.03 -17.56
N GLU A 617 15.76 -0.91 -18.24
CA GLU A 617 16.22 -0.65 -19.59
C GLU A 617 17.76 -0.67 -19.70
N ASP A 618 18.44 -0.10 -18.70
CA ASP A 618 19.91 -0.09 -18.62
C ASP A 618 20.45 -1.50 -18.33
N GLN A 619 19.81 -2.25 -17.42
CA GLN A 619 20.17 -3.66 -17.16
C GLN A 619 19.98 -4.53 -18.40
N ALA A 620 18.85 -4.39 -19.11
CA ALA A 620 18.53 -5.16 -20.30
C ALA A 620 19.51 -4.87 -21.45
N ALA A 621 19.92 -3.62 -21.63
CA ALA A 621 20.93 -3.24 -22.62
C ALA A 621 22.30 -3.91 -22.31
N LEU A 622 22.73 -3.89 -21.05
CA LEU A 622 23.96 -4.56 -20.60
C LEU A 622 23.89 -6.08 -20.76
N GLN A 623 22.75 -6.71 -20.45
CA GLN A 623 22.55 -8.14 -20.64
C GLN A 623 22.53 -8.55 -22.13
N ALA A 624 22.04 -7.68 -23.02
CA ALA A 624 22.08 -7.91 -24.46
C ALA A 624 23.53 -7.89 -25.00
N GLU A 625 24.34 -6.89 -24.64
CA GLU A 625 25.76 -6.84 -25.04
C GLU A 625 26.57 -7.98 -24.38
N ALA A 626 26.24 -8.36 -23.15
CA ALA A 626 26.81 -9.54 -22.49
C ALA A 626 26.57 -10.83 -23.29
N GLY A 627 25.38 -10.98 -23.86
CA GLY A 627 25.04 -12.09 -24.75
C GLY A 627 25.90 -12.11 -26.02
N ILE A 628 26.17 -10.94 -26.62
CA ILE A 628 27.05 -10.81 -27.79
C ILE A 628 28.49 -11.16 -27.41
N THR A 629 29.02 -10.57 -26.34
CA THR A 629 30.38 -10.81 -25.81
C THR A 629 30.61 -12.30 -25.51
N ARG A 630 29.70 -12.94 -24.77
CA ARG A 630 29.78 -14.39 -24.48
C ARG A 630 29.68 -15.25 -25.75
N SER A 631 28.87 -14.83 -26.73
CA SER A 631 28.73 -15.54 -28.01
C SER A 631 29.98 -15.48 -28.90
N ARG A 632 30.87 -14.49 -28.72
CA ARG A 632 32.18 -14.45 -29.37
C ARG A 632 33.11 -15.50 -28.74
N LEU A 633 33.27 -15.46 -27.41
CA LEU A 633 34.05 -16.43 -26.64
C LEU A 633 33.60 -17.88 -26.87
N GLY A 634 32.29 -18.15 -26.93
CA GLY A 634 31.73 -19.48 -27.17
C GLY A 634 32.06 -20.08 -28.55
N LYS A 635 32.56 -19.28 -29.50
CA LYS A 635 33.01 -19.72 -30.84
C LYS A 635 34.51 -19.93 -30.94
N VAL A 636 35.29 -19.57 -29.92
CA VAL A 636 36.76 -19.69 -29.94
C VAL A 636 37.17 -21.17 -29.84
N GLY A 637 38.05 -21.60 -30.74
CA GLY A 637 38.58 -22.96 -30.74
C GLY A 637 39.43 -23.23 -29.49
N THR A 638 39.45 -24.46 -28.99
CA THR A 638 40.22 -24.78 -27.75
C THR A 638 41.74 -24.57 -27.94
N SER A 639 42.25 -24.60 -29.17
CA SER A 639 43.63 -24.23 -29.54
C SER A 639 43.94 -22.74 -29.36
N ASP A 640 42.93 -21.89 -29.46
CA ASP A 640 43.07 -20.43 -29.57
C ASP A 640 42.77 -19.73 -28.24
N LEU A 641 42.40 -20.51 -27.22
CA LEU A 641 42.15 -20.03 -25.86
C LEU A 641 43.47 -19.77 -25.10
N ILE A 642 43.50 -18.66 -24.38
CA ILE A 642 44.57 -18.32 -23.45
C ILE A 642 44.31 -19.08 -22.13
N ALA A 643 45.12 -20.11 -21.88
CA ALA A 643 44.96 -21.03 -20.74
C ALA A 643 45.45 -20.50 -19.37
N SER A 644 46.02 -19.29 -19.31
CA SER A 644 46.57 -18.70 -18.09
C SER A 644 46.35 -17.20 -18.01
N PHE A 645 45.96 -16.72 -16.84
CA PHE A 645 45.88 -15.29 -16.54
C PHE A 645 47.25 -14.59 -16.63
N ASN A 646 48.35 -15.29 -16.35
CA ASN A 646 49.69 -14.70 -16.21
C ASN A 646 50.54 -14.75 -17.49
N SER A 647 49.92 -14.86 -18.68
CA SER A 647 50.65 -14.87 -19.95
C SER A 647 51.32 -13.52 -20.25
N SER A 648 52.42 -13.54 -21.02
CA SER A 648 53.29 -12.38 -21.31
C SER A 648 52.60 -11.21 -22.03
N HIS A 649 51.41 -11.42 -22.58
CA HIS A 649 50.50 -10.37 -23.05
C HIS A 649 49.49 -10.01 -21.95
N ALA A 650 49.96 -9.61 -20.77
CA ALA A 650 49.11 -9.23 -19.65
C ALA A 650 48.37 -7.89 -19.91
N SER A 651 47.25 -7.67 -19.20
CA SER A 651 46.40 -6.47 -19.27
C SER A 651 47.20 -5.17 -19.41
N THR A 652 46.93 -4.39 -20.47
CA THR A 652 47.64 -3.13 -20.73
C THR A 652 47.18 -2.01 -19.80
N SER A 653 45.95 -2.10 -19.29
CA SER A 653 45.41 -1.19 -18.28
C SER A 653 45.67 -1.74 -16.87
N LYS A 654 46.19 -0.87 -16.00
CA LYS A 654 46.52 -1.15 -14.59
C LYS A 654 45.38 -0.74 -13.66
N TRP A 655 45.25 -1.47 -12.55
CA TRP A 655 44.43 -1.06 -11.41
C TRP A 655 44.93 0.25 -10.77
N SER A 656 44.03 1.01 -10.15
CA SER A 656 44.35 2.32 -9.53
C SER A 656 45.00 2.13 -8.16
N ASP A 657 46.19 2.70 -7.94
CA ASP A 657 46.85 2.68 -6.63
C ASP A 657 46.28 3.70 -5.62
N ARG A 658 45.34 4.57 -6.04
CA ARG A 658 44.92 5.73 -5.23
C ARG A 658 44.32 5.34 -3.89
N PHE A 659 43.41 4.36 -3.82
CA PHE A 659 42.76 3.97 -2.56
C PHE A 659 43.69 3.23 -1.57
N MET A 660 44.91 2.89 -1.99
CA MET A 660 45.96 2.32 -1.13
C MET A 660 46.93 3.39 -0.59
N ALA A 661 46.96 4.59 -1.19
CA ALA A 661 47.82 5.68 -0.76
C ALA A 661 47.22 6.45 0.43
N GLU A 662 48.06 6.90 1.37
CA GLU A 662 47.63 7.63 2.59
C GLU A 662 46.79 8.87 2.29
N ASN A 663 47.14 9.62 1.25
CA ASN A 663 46.44 10.85 0.83
C ASN A 663 45.50 10.65 -0.39
N GLY A 664 45.14 9.40 -0.71
CA GLY A 664 44.35 9.10 -1.91
C GLY A 664 42.83 9.30 -1.79
N MET A 665 42.31 9.46 -0.57
CA MET A 665 40.87 9.54 -0.29
C MET A 665 40.30 10.94 -0.52
N LYS A 666 39.04 11.02 -0.96
CA LYS A 666 38.26 12.26 -0.99
C LYS A 666 37.76 12.63 0.41
N ASN A 667 37.28 13.87 0.54
CA ASN A 667 36.67 14.37 1.77
C ASN A 667 35.45 13.52 2.18
N LYS A 668 35.42 13.10 3.46
CA LYS A 668 34.37 12.24 4.06
C LYS A 668 32.95 12.81 3.99
N ALA A 669 32.79 14.11 3.73
CA ALA A 669 31.48 14.74 3.54
C ALA A 669 30.93 14.62 2.11
N ILE A 670 31.76 14.26 1.12
CA ILE A 670 31.39 14.24 -0.30
C ILE A 670 30.86 12.86 -0.68
N LEU A 671 29.63 12.80 -1.20
CA LEU A 671 29.08 11.60 -1.84
C LEU A 671 29.83 11.28 -3.15
N PRO A 672 30.00 10.00 -3.51
CA PRO A 672 30.51 9.64 -4.84
C PRO A 672 29.58 10.16 -5.95
N PRO A 673 30.10 10.46 -7.15
CA PRO A 673 29.27 10.77 -8.30
C PRO A 673 28.22 9.69 -8.55
N PHE A 674 27.01 10.11 -8.92
CA PHE A 674 25.84 9.24 -9.16
C PHE A 674 25.28 8.52 -7.92
N PHE A 675 25.72 8.85 -6.69
CA PHE A 675 25.11 8.37 -5.46
C PHE A 675 24.21 9.42 -4.80
N GLU A 676 23.13 8.94 -4.19
CA GLU A 676 22.09 9.71 -3.52
C GLU A 676 21.81 9.10 -2.13
N ASP A 677 21.43 9.94 -1.16
CA ASP A 677 21.10 9.53 0.21
C ASP A 677 19.58 9.35 0.37
N TYR A 678 19.15 8.12 0.65
CA TYR A 678 17.76 7.68 0.82
C TYR A 678 17.42 7.32 2.27
N HIS A 679 18.27 7.69 3.24
CA HIS A 679 17.94 7.49 4.66
C HIS A 679 16.59 8.11 5.02
N LYS A 680 15.70 7.31 5.61
CA LYS A 680 14.31 7.64 5.98
C LYS A 680 13.36 8.00 4.81
N LYS A 681 13.70 7.66 3.57
CA LYS A 681 12.88 7.94 2.38
C LYS A 681 12.35 6.65 1.75
N PRO A 682 11.07 6.57 1.34
CA PRO A 682 10.56 5.40 0.62
C PRO A 682 11.31 5.17 -0.70
N ILE A 683 11.78 3.93 -0.91
CA ILE A 683 12.61 3.58 -2.08
C ILE A 683 11.85 2.81 -3.17
N TYR A 684 10.64 2.31 -2.88
CA TYR A 684 9.91 1.46 -3.82
C TYR A 684 9.66 2.14 -5.17
N ARG A 685 9.12 3.37 -5.18
CA ARG A 685 8.74 4.07 -6.41
C ARG A 685 9.93 4.66 -7.17
N THR A 686 11.00 4.96 -6.45
CA THR A 686 12.18 5.70 -6.95
C THR A 686 13.32 4.79 -7.40
N LEU A 687 13.46 3.61 -6.79
CA LEU A 687 14.56 2.67 -7.04
C LEU A 687 14.05 1.30 -7.51
N VAL A 688 13.09 0.69 -6.80
CA VAL A 688 12.64 -0.69 -7.11
C VAL A 688 11.79 -0.74 -8.39
N ALA A 689 10.72 0.07 -8.47
CA ALA A 689 9.82 0.05 -9.62
C ALA A 689 10.52 0.39 -10.95
N PRO A 690 11.44 1.38 -11.05
CA PRO A 690 12.20 1.62 -12.28
C PRO A 690 13.12 0.46 -12.69
N ALA A 691 13.58 -0.36 -11.74
CA ALA A 691 14.38 -1.56 -12.00
C ALA A 691 13.55 -2.77 -12.46
N CYS A 692 12.21 -2.66 -12.49
CA CYS A 692 11.29 -3.69 -12.93
C CYS A 692 10.90 -3.59 -14.42
N PRO A 693 10.47 -4.70 -15.05
CA PRO A 693 9.98 -4.73 -16.44
C PRO A 693 8.92 -3.64 -16.73
N PRO A 694 8.88 -3.02 -17.92
CA PRO A 694 7.96 -1.92 -18.23
C PRO A 694 6.47 -2.26 -18.09
N ASP A 695 6.10 -3.51 -18.27
CA ASP A 695 4.75 -4.09 -18.13
C ASP A 695 4.42 -4.52 -16.68
N SER A 696 5.39 -4.49 -15.77
CA SER A 696 5.23 -4.95 -14.39
C SER A 696 4.17 -4.15 -13.59
N PRO A 697 3.44 -4.81 -12.67
CA PRO A 697 2.56 -4.13 -11.72
C PRO A 697 3.24 -3.00 -10.94
N ALA A 698 4.51 -3.15 -10.56
CA ALA A 698 5.26 -2.11 -9.84
C ALA A 698 5.37 -0.78 -10.60
N ARG A 699 5.41 -0.81 -11.95
CA ARG A 699 5.47 0.41 -12.78
C ARG A 699 4.09 0.96 -13.12
N ASN A 700 3.11 0.09 -13.39
CA ASN A 700 1.82 0.47 -13.96
C ASN A 700 0.67 0.64 -12.95
N TRP A 701 0.88 0.25 -11.69
CA TRP A 701 -0.15 0.25 -10.66
C TRP A 701 0.41 0.73 -9.31
N ARG A 702 -0.47 1.24 -8.45
CA ARG A 702 -0.17 1.72 -7.09
C ARG A 702 -1.19 1.12 -6.13
N TRP A 703 -0.73 0.53 -5.03
CA TRP A 703 -1.57 0.20 -3.88
C TRP A 703 -1.30 1.25 -2.79
N TRP A 704 -2.34 1.98 -2.36
CA TRP A 704 -2.21 2.98 -1.28
C TRP A 704 -2.92 2.53 0.01
N ASN A 705 -3.86 1.60 -0.08
CA ASN A 705 -4.72 1.21 1.01
C ASN A 705 -3.99 0.22 1.95
N LYS A 706 -3.11 0.74 2.80
CA LYS A 706 -2.39 -0.05 3.82
C LYS A 706 -3.28 -0.63 4.93
N ARG A 707 -4.61 -0.50 4.88
CA ARG A 707 -5.53 -1.18 5.81
C ARG A 707 -5.91 -2.58 5.29
N ASP A 708 -6.11 -2.69 3.97
CA ASP A 708 -6.68 -3.89 3.34
C ASP A 708 -5.59 -4.67 2.58
N THR A 709 -5.58 -6.00 2.72
CA THR A 709 -4.56 -6.86 2.11
C THR A 709 -4.73 -6.97 0.59
N CYS A 710 -3.67 -6.67 -0.16
CA CYS A 710 -3.64 -6.87 -1.61
C CYS A 710 -3.48 -8.36 -1.98
N LEU A 711 -4.58 -9.11 -1.99
CA LEU A 711 -4.55 -10.52 -2.40
C LEU A 711 -4.12 -10.70 -3.88
N ALA A 712 -4.38 -9.72 -4.74
CA ALA A 712 -3.87 -9.67 -6.11
C ALA A 712 -2.33 -9.61 -6.19
N CYS A 713 -1.70 -8.88 -5.26
CA CYS A 713 -0.24 -8.78 -5.16
C CYS A 713 0.37 -10.09 -4.62
N ALA A 714 -0.36 -10.84 -3.79
CA ALA A 714 0.09 -12.11 -3.22
C ALA A 714 -0.19 -13.33 -4.13
N ALA A 715 -1.18 -13.26 -5.03
CA ALA A 715 -1.63 -14.38 -5.85
C ALA A 715 -0.54 -15.05 -6.72
N PRO A 716 0.47 -14.35 -7.28
CA PRO A 716 1.52 -14.99 -8.10
C PRO A 716 2.47 -15.92 -7.32
N HIS A 717 2.50 -15.84 -5.99
CA HIS A 717 3.45 -16.59 -5.16
C HIS A 717 2.86 -17.31 -3.95
N THR A 718 1.57 -17.14 -3.71
CA THR A 718 0.82 -17.85 -2.67
C THR A 718 -0.14 -18.88 -3.27
N SER A 719 -0.50 -19.89 -2.49
CA SER A 719 -1.54 -20.85 -2.85
C SER A 719 -2.42 -21.14 -1.64
N LEU A 720 -3.70 -21.41 -1.89
CA LEU A 720 -4.64 -21.78 -0.85
C LEU A 720 -4.39 -23.24 -0.43
N SER A 721 -4.35 -23.47 0.87
CA SER A 721 -4.31 -24.80 1.49
C SER A 721 -5.39 -24.89 2.57
N MET A 722 -5.64 -26.09 3.11
CA MET A 722 -6.55 -26.28 4.25
C MET A 722 -6.13 -25.48 5.49
N GLU A 723 -4.84 -25.20 5.62
CA GLU A 723 -4.21 -24.41 6.69
C GLU A 723 -4.18 -22.90 6.41
N GLY A 724 -4.83 -22.43 5.34
CA GLY A 724 -4.85 -21.02 4.90
C GLY A 724 -3.98 -20.77 3.66
N ARG A 725 -3.71 -19.49 3.36
CA ARG A 725 -2.85 -19.10 2.23
C ARG A 725 -1.38 -19.20 2.63
N VAL A 726 -0.61 -19.96 1.85
CA VAL A 726 0.82 -20.22 2.14
C VAL A 726 1.69 -19.88 0.93
N VAL A 727 2.96 -19.52 1.18
CA VAL A 727 3.92 -19.20 0.11
C VAL A 727 4.31 -20.47 -0.65
N SER A 728 3.83 -20.64 -1.88
CA SER A 728 4.15 -21.78 -2.74
C SER A 728 5.34 -21.50 -3.67
N ASN A 729 5.64 -20.24 -3.96
CA ASN A 729 6.77 -19.81 -4.79
C ASN A 729 7.63 -18.76 -4.06
N TRP A 730 8.64 -19.20 -3.30
CA TRP A 730 9.53 -18.31 -2.54
C TRP A 730 10.24 -17.25 -3.40
N THR A 731 10.70 -17.61 -4.60
CA THR A 731 11.34 -16.64 -5.51
C THR A 731 10.36 -15.55 -5.94
N GLY A 732 9.08 -15.88 -6.12
CA GLY A 732 8.02 -14.90 -6.35
C GLY A 732 7.70 -14.07 -5.10
N ALA A 733 7.79 -14.63 -3.88
CA ALA A 733 7.59 -13.85 -2.66
C ALA A 733 8.69 -12.77 -2.46
N GLN A 734 9.92 -13.03 -2.91
CA GLN A 734 11.04 -12.07 -2.92
C GLN A 734 11.04 -11.11 -4.14
N ASP A 735 10.27 -11.40 -5.19
CA ASP A 735 10.15 -10.54 -6.37
C ASP A 735 9.17 -9.40 -6.10
N LEU A 736 9.68 -8.17 -6.04
CA LEU A 736 8.89 -6.98 -5.77
C LEU A 736 8.14 -6.48 -7.01
N CYS A 737 8.46 -6.94 -8.22
CA CYS A 737 7.94 -6.34 -9.45
C CYS A 737 6.44 -6.55 -9.67
N HIS A 738 5.82 -7.58 -9.07
CA HIS A 738 4.36 -7.75 -9.03
C HIS A 738 3.69 -7.31 -7.72
N GLN A 739 4.42 -6.69 -6.78
CA GLN A 739 3.94 -6.44 -5.41
C GLN A 739 3.89 -4.93 -5.03
N PRO A 740 3.05 -4.09 -5.68
CA PRO A 740 3.00 -2.64 -5.42
C PRO A 740 2.51 -2.23 -4.02
N ASP A 741 1.99 -3.16 -3.21
CA ASP A 741 1.67 -2.97 -1.80
C ASP A 741 2.90 -3.03 -0.87
N MET A 742 3.98 -3.70 -1.29
CA MET A 742 5.25 -3.73 -0.54
C MET A 742 5.88 -2.35 -0.38
N ALA A 743 5.45 -1.36 -1.17
CA ALA A 743 5.81 0.05 -1.02
C ALA A 743 5.52 0.63 0.39
N GLN A 744 4.69 -0.03 1.21
CA GLN A 744 4.31 0.42 2.55
C GLN A 744 4.27 -0.71 3.61
N LEU A 745 4.85 -1.88 3.34
CA LEU A 745 4.71 -3.07 4.21
C LEU A 745 6.03 -3.68 4.71
N ASP A 746 7.16 -3.03 4.42
CA ASP A 746 8.49 -3.41 4.89
C ASP A 746 9.32 -2.20 5.35
N GLY A 747 10.23 -2.41 6.32
CA GLY A 747 11.03 -1.36 6.92
C GLY A 747 12.13 -0.81 6.02
N PHE A 748 12.85 -1.67 5.30
CA PHE A 748 13.89 -1.27 4.36
C PHE A 748 13.27 -0.55 3.16
N ILE A 749 12.15 -1.07 2.63
CA ILE A 749 11.47 -0.47 1.47
C ILE A 749 10.82 0.89 1.79
N PHE A 750 10.28 1.07 2.99
CA PHE A 750 9.53 2.27 3.36
C PHE A 750 10.37 3.35 4.05
N SER A 751 11.38 2.98 4.84
CA SER A 751 12.23 3.92 5.58
C SER A 751 13.63 3.34 5.88
N PRO A 752 14.55 3.32 4.90
CA PRO A 752 15.89 2.76 5.07
C PRO A 752 16.71 3.42 6.19
N ALA A 753 17.58 2.62 6.81
CA ALA A 753 18.34 2.99 8.00
C ALA A 753 19.64 3.76 7.74
N ALA A 754 20.32 3.52 6.61
CA ALA A 754 21.61 4.15 6.28
C ALA A 754 21.85 4.33 4.76
N MET A 755 20.79 4.21 3.96
CA MET A 755 20.91 3.91 2.55
C MET A 755 21.53 5.04 1.72
N ILE A 756 22.77 4.80 1.28
CA ILE A 756 23.45 5.55 0.22
C ILE A 756 23.54 4.62 -0.98
N THR A 757 22.93 5.02 -2.10
CA THR A 757 22.67 4.15 -3.26
C THR A 757 22.92 4.89 -4.58
N THR A 758 23.18 4.14 -5.65
CA THR A 758 23.27 4.64 -7.02
C THR A 758 22.23 3.98 -7.92
N ARG A 759 21.91 4.64 -9.03
CA ARG A 759 21.14 4.08 -10.15
C ARG A 759 22.01 3.66 -11.35
N LYS A 760 23.34 3.85 -11.26
CA LYS A 760 24.30 3.43 -12.29
C LYS A 760 24.83 2.02 -11.98
N MET A 761 25.08 1.22 -13.02
CA MET A 761 25.76 -0.07 -12.88
C MET A 761 27.15 0.13 -12.25
N MET A 762 27.42 -0.52 -11.12
CA MET A 762 28.65 -0.38 -10.33
C MET A 762 29.10 -1.75 -9.77
N PRO A 763 30.41 -2.06 -9.74
CA PRO A 763 30.95 -3.35 -9.28
C PRO A 763 31.07 -3.43 -7.75
N ILE A 764 29.93 -3.62 -7.08
CA ILE A 764 29.82 -3.63 -5.61
C ILE A 764 29.53 -5.05 -5.12
N PHE A 765 30.33 -5.55 -4.19
CA PHE A 765 30.15 -6.86 -3.56
C PHE A 765 29.42 -6.71 -2.22
N SER A 766 28.23 -7.30 -2.10
CA SER A 766 27.34 -7.17 -0.93
C SER A 766 26.94 -8.53 -0.38
N GLN A 767 26.73 -8.61 0.94
CA GLN A 767 26.33 -9.85 1.61
C GLN A 767 24.89 -10.29 1.26
N ALA A 768 24.04 -9.32 0.88
CA ALA A 768 22.66 -9.52 0.49
C ALA A 768 22.17 -8.40 -0.42
N LYS A 769 21.05 -8.63 -1.11
CA LYS A 769 20.34 -7.62 -1.92
C LYS A 769 18.85 -7.95 -2.08
N VAL A 770 18.06 -6.98 -2.54
CA VAL A 770 16.65 -7.20 -2.91
C VAL A 770 16.44 -7.10 -4.42
N THR A 771 15.25 -7.45 -4.90
CA THR A 771 14.85 -7.30 -6.31
C THR A 771 15.04 -5.88 -6.81
N GLY A 772 15.60 -5.75 -8.02
CA GLY A 772 16.00 -4.48 -8.63
C GLY A 772 17.45 -4.06 -8.36
N PHE A 773 18.15 -4.69 -7.40
CA PHE A 773 19.54 -4.37 -7.07
C PHE A 773 20.53 -5.33 -7.74
N VAL A 774 21.62 -4.76 -8.28
CA VAL A 774 22.63 -5.47 -9.08
C VAL A 774 23.90 -5.82 -8.32
N ASP A 775 23.97 -5.53 -7.01
CA ASP A 775 25.09 -5.91 -6.15
C ASP A 775 25.48 -7.39 -6.32
N ILE A 776 26.77 -7.71 -6.28
CA ILE A 776 27.29 -9.07 -6.47
C ILE A 776 27.25 -9.80 -5.12
N LEU A 777 26.52 -10.93 -5.03
CA LEU A 777 26.33 -11.62 -3.75
C LEU A 777 27.56 -12.43 -3.32
N VAL A 778 28.01 -12.17 -2.09
CA VAL A 778 29.16 -12.82 -1.45
C VAL A 778 28.80 -13.52 -0.14
N PRO A 779 29.48 -14.63 0.23
CA PRO A 779 29.27 -15.28 1.52
C PRO A 779 29.59 -14.36 2.69
N SER A 780 28.68 -14.28 3.68
CA SER A 780 28.80 -13.33 4.77
C SER A 780 29.96 -13.65 5.74
N PRO A 781 30.85 -12.67 6.03
CA PRO A 781 31.82 -12.75 7.12
C PRO A 781 31.20 -12.94 8.51
N TRP A 782 29.95 -12.51 8.71
CA TRP A 782 29.19 -12.74 9.94
C TRP A 782 28.98 -14.23 10.18
N ASN A 783 28.59 -14.97 9.15
CA ASN A 783 28.39 -16.41 9.22
C ASN A 783 29.72 -17.17 9.20
N PHE A 784 30.70 -16.75 8.37
CA PHE A 784 32.01 -17.40 8.30
C PHE A 784 32.75 -17.40 9.66
N HIS A 785 32.83 -16.24 10.32
CA HIS A 785 33.41 -16.14 11.68
C HIS A 785 32.46 -16.55 12.80
N SER A 786 31.28 -17.08 12.49
CA SER A 786 30.28 -17.51 13.47
C SER A 786 30.02 -16.45 14.56
N LYS A 787 29.79 -15.18 14.15
CA LYS A 787 29.45 -14.06 15.06
C LYS A 787 28.22 -14.35 15.92
N THR A 788 27.38 -15.28 15.49
CA THR A 788 26.27 -15.86 16.24
C THR A 788 26.35 -17.39 16.10
N PRO A 789 27.14 -18.09 16.92
CA PRO A 789 27.45 -19.50 16.71
C PRO A 789 26.30 -20.41 17.16
N TYR A 790 25.99 -21.44 16.38
CA TYR A 790 25.23 -22.58 16.88
C TYR A 790 26.08 -23.39 17.88
N LYS A 791 25.46 -23.89 18.95
CA LYS A 791 26.11 -24.67 20.01
C LYS A 791 25.33 -25.95 20.29
N GLU A 792 25.80 -27.06 19.72
CA GLU A 792 25.18 -28.40 19.88
C GLU A 792 24.94 -28.79 21.34
N SER A 793 25.86 -28.43 22.25
CA SER A 793 25.78 -28.77 23.68
C SER A 793 24.67 -28.04 24.45
N ALA A 794 24.10 -26.97 23.88
CA ALA A 794 22.96 -26.25 24.44
C ALA A 794 21.63 -26.62 23.76
N ASP A 795 21.67 -27.45 22.70
CA ASP A 795 20.50 -27.90 21.96
C ASP A 795 20.00 -29.28 22.47
N MET A 796 18.74 -29.60 22.17
CA MET A 796 18.05 -30.79 22.67
C MET A 796 17.24 -31.48 21.55
N SER A 797 16.82 -32.73 21.77
CA SER A 797 15.94 -33.43 20.83
C SER A 797 14.57 -32.74 20.72
N TRP A 798 13.92 -32.88 19.56
CA TRP A 798 12.63 -32.26 19.24
C TRP A 798 11.58 -32.44 20.35
N ASP A 799 11.45 -33.67 20.86
CA ASP A 799 10.51 -34.01 21.94
C ASP A 799 10.69 -33.18 23.21
N LYS A 800 11.94 -32.84 23.56
CA LYS A 800 12.29 -32.10 24.77
C LYS A 800 12.10 -30.58 24.63
N LYS A 801 11.96 -30.07 23.41
CA LYS A 801 11.73 -28.66 23.14
C LYS A 801 10.28 -28.28 23.45
N GLN A 802 10.08 -27.08 23.97
CA GLN A 802 8.77 -26.48 24.19
C GLN A 802 8.05 -26.27 22.84
N ASN A 803 6.78 -26.66 22.76
CA ASN A 803 5.95 -26.52 21.56
C ASN A 803 5.40 -25.09 21.44
N THR A 804 6.30 -24.14 21.18
CA THR A 804 6.03 -22.70 21.22
C THR A 804 6.76 -22.01 20.08
N VAL A 805 6.12 -21.04 19.42
CA VAL A 805 6.76 -20.12 18.48
C VAL A 805 7.56 -19.09 19.27
N PHE A 806 8.87 -19.08 19.06
CA PHE A 806 9.78 -18.20 19.78
C PHE A 806 10.44 -17.18 18.85
N TRP A 807 10.48 -15.94 19.31
CA TRP A 807 11.25 -14.88 18.67
C TRP A 807 11.74 -13.84 19.68
N ARG A 808 13.02 -13.47 19.57
CA ARG A 808 13.62 -12.30 20.22
C ARG A 808 14.54 -11.57 19.25
N GLY A 809 14.46 -10.25 19.24
CA GLY A 809 15.31 -9.39 18.44
C GLY A 809 15.05 -7.91 18.70
N SER A 810 15.92 -7.05 18.19
CA SER A 810 15.73 -5.60 18.19
C SER A 810 14.92 -5.15 16.95
N ALA A 811 14.29 -3.98 17.04
CA ALA A 811 13.74 -3.29 15.87
C ALA A 811 14.91 -2.71 15.05
N THR A 812 15.25 -3.37 13.93
CA THR A 812 16.38 -2.96 13.07
C THR A 812 16.04 -2.96 11.58
N ASP A 813 14.78 -3.25 11.27
CA ASP A 813 14.16 -3.49 9.97
C ASP A 813 14.12 -2.23 9.09
N GLY A 814 14.07 -1.06 9.71
CA GLY A 814 14.21 0.24 9.05
C GLY A 814 14.57 1.30 10.09
N PHE A 815 14.33 2.57 9.76
CA PHE A 815 14.38 3.68 10.69
C PHE A 815 12.99 4.27 10.94
N ALA A 816 12.50 4.19 12.17
CA ALA A 816 11.19 4.70 12.55
C ALA A 816 11.18 6.24 12.59
N ALA A 817 10.62 6.84 11.54
CA ALA A 817 10.32 8.27 11.46
C ALA A 817 8.91 8.50 10.89
N ALA A 818 8.23 9.55 11.36
CA ALA A 818 6.87 9.91 10.99
C ALA A 818 5.83 8.76 11.09
N GLY A 819 5.98 7.85 12.06
CA GLY A 819 5.08 6.71 12.28
C GLY A 819 5.33 5.47 11.40
N SER A 820 6.44 5.44 10.65
CA SER A 820 6.75 4.35 9.70
C SER A 820 6.91 2.96 10.34
N TRP A 821 7.29 2.88 11.62
CA TRP A 821 7.40 1.60 12.35
C TRP A 821 6.11 0.77 12.34
N THR A 822 4.95 1.41 12.22
CA THR A 822 3.64 0.72 12.15
C THR A 822 3.52 -0.24 10.95
N SER A 823 4.36 -0.03 9.92
CA SER A 823 4.43 -0.84 8.71
C SER A 823 5.55 -1.89 8.72
N PHE A 824 6.47 -1.87 9.70
CA PHE A 824 7.68 -2.70 9.65
C PHE A 824 7.39 -4.18 9.91
N LEU A 825 8.08 -5.08 9.21
CA LEU A 825 7.85 -6.53 9.28
C LEU A 825 7.91 -7.09 10.72
N ARG A 826 8.94 -6.76 11.50
CA ARG A 826 9.08 -7.30 12.86
C ARG A 826 8.08 -6.68 13.82
N ALA A 827 7.78 -5.39 13.65
CA ALA A 827 6.77 -4.70 14.43
C ALA A 827 5.40 -5.38 14.26
N ARG A 828 4.99 -5.61 13.00
CA ARG A 828 3.73 -6.28 12.63
C ARG A 828 3.69 -7.73 13.13
N PHE A 829 4.81 -8.47 13.08
CA PHE A 829 4.88 -9.82 13.64
C PHE A 829 4.72 -9.84 15.17
N VAL A 830 5.37 -8.92 15.90
CA VAL A 830 5.26 -8.84 17.36
C VAL A 830 3.85 -8.41 17.78
N ASP A 831 3.23 -7.46 17.07
CA ASP A 831 1.86 -7.03 17.35
C ASP A 831 0.84 -8.12 17.05
N GLY A 832 0.94 -8.78 15.88
CA GLY A 832 0.10 -9.92 15.51
C GLY A 832 0.19 -11.07 16.53
N ALA A 833 1.40 -11.39 17.01
CA ALA A 833 1.58 -12.40 18.06
C ALA A 833 0.97 -11.99 19.42
N ASP A 834 0.98 -10.70 19.79
CA ASP A 834 0.32 -10.20 21.01
C ASP A 834 -1.21 -10.25 20.90
N VAL A 835 -1.77 -9.89 19.73
CA VAL A 835 -3.20 -9.97 19.41
C VAL A 835 -3.70 -11.42 19.40
N ILE A 836 -2.97 -12.33 18.75
CA ILE A 836 -3.34 -13.75 18.68
C ILE A 836 -3.25 -14.40 20.08
N ALA A 837 -2.25 -14.03 20.89
CA ALA A 837 -2.16 -14.50 22.28
C ALA A 837 -3.29 -13.96 23.17
N GLU A 838 -3.71 -12.70 22.99
CA GLU A 838 -4.89 -12.13 23.67
C GLU A 838 -6.18 -12.90 23.32
N GLN A 839 -6.38 -13.22 22.03
CA GLN A 839 -7.58 -13.93 21.57
C GLN A 839 -7.70 -15.36 22.12
N MET A 840 -6.58 -16.08 22.29
CA MET A 840 -6.59 -17.41 22.90
C MET A 840 -6.78 -17.40 24.42
N GLY A 841 -6.39 -16.30 25.08
CA GLY A 841 -6.44 -16.17 26.53
C GLY A 841 -5.62 -17.23 27.29
N PRO A 842 -5.90 -17.48 28.58
CA PRO A 842 -5.16 -18.44 29.40
C PRO A 842 -5.25 -19.90 28.90
N SER A 843 -6.25 -20.21 28.07
CA SER A 843 -6.48 -21.56 27.53
C SER A 843 -5.58 -21.92 26.33
N ALA A 844 -4.56 -21.11 26.02
CA ALA A 844 -3.54 -21.43 25.01
C ALA A 844 -2.79 -22.76 25.25
N GLY A 845 -2.90 -23.35 26.46
CA GLY A 845 -2.44 -24.73 26.71
C GLY A 845 -3.20 -25.80 25.92
N ASP A 846 -4.48 -25.57 25.58
CA ASP A 846 -5.32 -26.53 24.86
C ASP A 846 -5.25 -26.36 23.32
N SER A 847 -4.84 -25.20 22.81
CA SER A 847 -4.64 -24.97 21.36
C SER A 847 -3.40 -25.65 20.79
N GLY A 848 -2.56 -26.22 21.65
CA GLY A 848 -1.46 -27.12 21.30
C GLY A 848 -0.14 -26.45 20.95
N ILE A 849 -0.11 -25.15 20.62
CA ILE A 849 1.13 -24.39 20.38
C ILE A 849 1.12 -23.05 21.14
N GLY A 850 2.18 -22.77 21.89
CA GLY A 850 2.36 -21.49 22.59
C GLY A 850 2.95 -20.38 21.70
N LEU A 851 2.83 -19.13 22.14
CA LEU A 851 3.47 -17.96 21.54
C LEU A 851 4.38 -17.27 22.54
N ASN A 852 5.64 -17.03 22.15
CA ASN A 852 6.60 -16.31 22.97
C ASN A 852 7.47 -15.38 22.11
N VAL A 853 6.87 -14.27 21.69
CA VAL A 853 7.42 -13.29 20.74
C VAL A 853 7.55 -11.92 21.42
N SER A 854 8.71 -11.27 21.31
CA SER A 854 8.93 -9.92 21.84
C SER A 854 10.15 -9.22 21.25
N PHE A 855 10.13 -7.89 21.22
CA PHE A 855 11.35 -7.09 21.13
C PHE A 855 12.21 -7.21 22.40
N VAL A 856 13.51 -6.90 22.27
CA VAL A 856 14.48 -6.78 23.37
C VAL A 856 15.17 -5.42 23.37
N GLY A 857 15.51 -4.92 24.55
CA GLY A 857 16.24 -3.67 24.71
C GLY A 857 15.44 -2.42 24.33
N LYS A 858 16.17 -1.34 24.02
CA LYS A 858 15.61 -0.06 23.53
C LYS A 858 15.48 -0.09 22.01
N PHE A 859 14.53 0.67 21.48
CA PHE A 859 14.41 0.99 20.05
C PHE A 859 15.55 1.95 19.66
N PRO A 860 16.49 1.58 18.76
CA PRO A 860 17.70 2.38 18.50
C PRO A 860 17.68 3.10 17.15
N ARG A 861 16.85 2.68 16.20
CA ARG A 861 16.73 3.23 14.85
C ARG A 861 15.40 4.00 14.72
N CYS A 862 15.24 5.06 15.50
CA CYS A 862 13.97 5.80 15.61
C CYS A 862 14.19 7.29 15.92
N GLU A 863 13.21 8.13 15.55
CA GLU A 863 13.08 9.51 16.03
C GLU A 863 12.35 9.55 17.37
N GLY A 864 12.67 10.51 18.25
CA GLY A 864 12.20 10.52 19.64
C GLY A 864 10.70 10.22 19.87
N PRO A 865 9.76 10.86 19.14
CA PRO A 865 8.32 10.59 19.26
C PRO A 865 7.92 9.16 18.84
N ASP A 866 8.63 8.58 17.87
CA ASP A 866 8.43 7.21 17.38
C ASP A 866 9.08 6.18 18.30
N CYS A 867 10.30 6.44 18.83
CA CYS A 867 10.91 5.62 19.88
C CYS A 867 9.98 5.47 21.09
N GLN A 868 9.33 6.57 21.49
CA GLN A 868 8.33 6.58 22.57
C GLN A 868 7.05 5.84 22.16
N ALA A 869 6.68 5.85 20.88
CA ALA A 869 5.52 5.12 20.36
C ALA A 869 5.72 3.61 20.41
N GLU A 870 6.87 3.13 19.92
CA GLU A 870 7.23 1.73 19.95
C GLU A 870 7.32 1.21 21.40
N ALA A 871 7.99 1.94 22.30
CA ALA A 871 8.05 1.59 23.72
C ALA A 871 6.66 1.55 24.39
N GLN A 872 5.83 2.57 24.14
CA GLN A 872 4.46 2.60 24.68
C GLN A 872 3.59 1.46 24.14
N HIS A 873 3.77 1.06 22.88
CA HIS A 873 2.93 0.07 22.23
C HIS A 873 3.35 -1.37 22.56
N PHE A 874 4.67 -1.67 22.55
CA PHE A 874 5.22 -3.02 22.76
C PHE A 874 5.58 -3.35 24.21
N TYR A 875 5.78 -2.35 25.08
CA TYR A 875 6.10 -2.56 26.50
C TYR A 875 4.99 -2.04 27.44
N ASP A 876 4.64 -0.74 27.41
CA ASP A 876 3.70 -0.18 28.41
C ASP A 876 2.23 -0.64 28.22
N ASN A 877 1.74 -0.68 26.98
CA ASN A 877 0.35 -1.02 26.63
C ASN A 877 0.22 -2.41 25.98
N ARG A 878 1.18 -3.31 26.25
CA ARG A 878 1.14 -4.70 25.81
C ARG A 878 -0.01 -5.44 26.48
N ARG A 879 -0.67 -6.36 25.76
CA ARG A 879 -1.87 -7.05 26.26
C ARG A 879 -1.58 -8.44 26.81
N SER A 880 -0.64 -9.18 26.21
CA SER A 880 -0.25 -10.50 26.71
C SER A 880 0.99 -10.42 27.62
N PRO A 881 1.00 -11.10 28.79
CA PRO A 881 2.18 -11.17 29.64
C PRO A 881 3.30 -11.99 28.96
N ILE A 882 4.51 -11.46 28.94
CA ILE A 882 5.70 -12.23 28.57
C ILE A 882 6.03 -13.15 29.74
N THR A 883 5.78 -14.45 29.61
CA THR A 883 6.34 -15.47 30.50
C THR A 883 7.56 -16.11 29.86
N ILE A 884 8.71 -16.07 30.55
CA ILE A 884 9.87 -16.90 30.23
C ILE A 884 10.29 -17.61 31.51
N GLU A 885 9.96 -18.91 31.60
CA GLU A 885 10.36 -19.75 32.73
C GLU A 885 11.86 -19.64 33.01
N GLY A 886 12.20 -19.22 34.23
CA GLY A 886 13.58 -19.06 34.71
C GLY A 886 14.22 -17.68 34.47
N VAL A 887 13.78 -16.90 33.47
CA VAL A 887 14.37 -15.57 33.18
C VAL A 887 13.68 -14.47 34.00
N ASP A 888 12.37 -14.59 34.25
CA ASP A 888 11.62 -13.62 35.05
C ASP A 888 12.15 -13.51 36.49
N ALA A 889 12.56 -14.65 37.08
CA ALA A 889 13.20 -14.72 38.40
C ALA A 889 14.59 -14.04 38.49
N GLN A 890 15.27 -13.83 37.36
CA GLN A 890 16.52 -13.07 37.29
C GLN A 890 16.28 -11.58 37.02
N ASN A 891 15.24 -11.24 36.25
CA ASN A 891 14.84 -9.84 36.01
C ASN A 891 14.27 -9.16 37.27
N ASP A 892 13.80 -9.89 38.28
CA ASP A 892 13.34 -9.34 39.56
C ASP A 892 14.43 -8.60 40.38
N LYS A 893 15.69 -8.64 39.95
CA LYS A 893 16.77 -7.82 40.50
C LYS A 893 17.02 -6.50 39.76
N ALA A 894 16.35 -6.25 38.64
CA ALA A 894 16.43 -4.98 37.91
C ALA A 894 15.45 -3.93 38.46
N SER A 895 15.87 -2.66 38.50
CA SER A 895 15.02 -1.56 38.96
C SER A 895 13.75 -1.41 38.12
N ALA A 896 12.64 -1.03 38.76
CA ALA A 896 11.32 -0.94 38.11
C ALA A 896 11.28 0.04 36.92
N GLU A 897 12.12 1.08 36.92
CA GLU A 897 12.28 2.00 35.79
C GLU A 897 12.96 1.35 34.58
N ASN A 898 13.99 0.52 34.81
CA ASN A 898 14.65 -0.22 33.73
C ASN A 898 13.74 -1.33 33.16
N LYS A 899 12.88 -1.96 33.98
CA LYS A 899 11.88 -2.93 33.52
C LYS A 899 10.84 -2.33 32.56
N LYS A 900 10.48 -1.05 32.69
CA LYS A 900 9.51 -0.40 31.79
C LYS A 900 10.09 0.05 30.44
N LEU A 901 11.38 0.38 30.39
CA LEU A 901 12.00 1.01 29.22
C LEU A 901 12.72 0.05 28.27
N SER A 902 12.76 -1.26 28.54
CA SER A 902 13.48 -2.24 27.73
C SER A 902 12.97 -3.66 27.95
N GLY A 903 12.65 -4.37 26.86
CA GLY A 903 12.29 -5.78 26.90
C GLY A 903 13.49 -6.66 27.30
N PRO A 904 13.25 -7.79 28.00
CA PRO A 904 14.32 -8.60 28.58
C PRO A 904 15.20 -9.24 27.49
N SER A 905 16.51 -9.03 27.59
CA SER A 905 17.48 -9.71 26.74
C SER A 905 17.64 -11.17 27.18
N VAL A 906 17.79 -12.08 26.22
CA VAL A 906 18.07 -13.50 26.43
C VAL A 906 19.39 -13.86 25.75
N SER A 907 20.11 -14.86 26.26
CA SER A 907 21.26 -15.42 25.54
C SER A 907 20.77 -16.11 24.25
N PHE A 908 21.63 -16.16 23.23
CA PHE A 908 21.22 -16.69 21.92
C PHE A 908 20.83 -18.17 21.99
N GLU A 909 21.45 -18.91 22.90
CA GLU A 909 21.21 -20.33 23.16
C GLU A 909 19.79 -20.65 23.67
N GLU A 910 19.06 -19.67 24.22
CA GLU A 910 17.68 -19.87 24.66
C GLU A 910 16.74 -20.26 23.52
N HIS A 911 17.05 -19.86 22.27
CA HIS A 911 16.28 -20.28 21.09
C HIS A 911 16.22 -21.81 20.95
N TRP A 912 17.26 -22.54 21.38
CA TRP A 912 17.31 -24.01 21.23
C TRP A 912 16.30 -24.75 22.10
N LYS A 913 15.66 -24.09 23.07
CA LYS A 913 14.59 -24.68 23.90
C LYS A 913 13.24 -24.79 23.18
N PHE A 914 13.07 -24.16 22.02
CA PHE A 914 11.78 -24.01 21.35
C PHE A 914 11.72 -24.78 20.03
N ARG A 915 10.59 -25.44 19.75
CA ARG A 915 10.37 -26.20 18.50
C ARG A 915 10.28 -25.30 17.27
N HIS A 916 9.73 -24.10 17.40
CA HIS A 916 9.37 -23.24 16.28
C HIS A 916 10.11 -21.90 16.40
N LEU A 917 11.00 -21.59 15.47
CA LEU A 917 11.82 -20.37 15.48
C LEU A 917 11.46 -19.47 14.29
N ALA A 918 11.03 -18.24 14.57
CA ALA A 918 10.85 -17.25 13.52
C ALA A 918 12.19 -16.58 13.15
N ASP A 919 12.40 -16.36 11.86
CA ASP A 919 13.51 -15.59 11.30
C ASP A 919 12.96 -14.49 10.40
N MET A 920 13.51 -13.29 10.57
CA MET A 920 13.09 -12.09 9.86
C MET A 920 14.28 -11.18 9.62
N ASP A 921 14.34 -10.62 8.41
CA ASP A 921 15.34 -9.63 8.00
C ASP A 921 15.31 -8.39 8.91
N GLY A 922 16.44 -7.67 8.94
CA GLY A 922 16.54 -6.31 9.45
C GLY A 922 16.66 -5.34 8.26
N ALA A 923 17.41 -4.25 8.41
CA ALA A 923 17.83 -3.43 7.26
C ALA A 923 18.71 -4.18 6.24
N GLY A 924 19.17 -5.38 6.61
CA GLY A 924 19.78 -6.37 5.73
C GLY A 924 19.34 -7.77 6.13
N PHE A 925 19.90 -8.79 5.47
CA PHE A 925 19.57 -10.20 5.75
C PHE A 925 19.73 -10.60 7.23
N SER A 926 18.93 -11.55 7.71
CA SER A 926 19.11 -12.09 9.07
C SER A 926 20.34 -13.00 9.19
N GLY A 927 21.37 -12.53 9.90
CA GLY A 927 22.54 -13.33 10.26
C GLY A 927 22.25 -14.55 11.16
N ARG A 928 21.01 -14.68 11.69
CA ARG A 928 20.56 -15.79 12.55
C ARG A 928 20.09 -17.02 11.77
N PHE A 929 19.76 -16.88 10.48
CA PHE A 929 19.13 -17.93 9.70
C PHE A 929 19.94 -19.24 9.64
N LEU A 930 21.24 -19.16 9.29
CA LEU A 930 22.09 -20.36 9.21
C LEU A 930 22.28 -21.05 10.58
N PRO A 931 22.54 -20.34 11.70
CA PRO A 931 22.50 -20.92 13.03
C PRO A 931 21.16 -21.57 13.40
N PHE A 932 20.03 -20.98 12.99
CA PHE A 932 18.71 -21.57 13.23
C PHE A 932 18.51 -22.86 12.41
N LEU A 933 18.94 -22.91 11.14
CA LEU A 933 18.91 -24.14 10.35
C LEU A 933 19.77 -25.25 10.96
N GLN A 934 20.91 -24.93 11.59
CA GLN A 934 21.78 -25.92 12.23
C GLN A 934 21.16 -26.55 13.50
N SER A 935 20.15 -25.90 14.09
CA SER A 935 19.45 -26.38 15.27
C SER A 935 18.47 -27.51 14.97
N LYS A 936 17.99 -28.19 16.00
CA LYS A 936 16.92 -29.20 15.91
C LYS A 936 15.52 -28.58 15.93
N SER A 937 15.37 -27.32 15.50
CA SER A 937 14.12 -26.56 15.53
C SER A 937 13.62 -26.21 14.13
N LEU A 938 12.30 -26.13 13.96
CA LEU A 938 11.65 -25.75 12.71
C LEU A 938 11.75 -24.24 12.52
N VAL A 939 12.40 -23.81 11.44
CA VAL A 939 12.61 -22.40 11.12
C VAL A 939 11.51 -21.88 10.21
N TYR A 940 10.92 -20.74 10.56
CA TYR A 940 9.93 -20.01 9.78
C TYR A 940 10.58 -18.71 9.29
N ARG A 941 10.69 -18.47 7.97
CA ARG A 941 11.40 -17.31 7.42
C ARG A 941 10.48 -16.37 6.66
N ALA A 942 10.45 -15.08 7.04
CA ALA A 942 9.95 -13.98 6.22
C ALA A 942 11.10 -13.03 5.88
N GLY A 943 11.30 -12.67 4.62
CA GLY A 943 12.39 -11.77 4.24
C GLY A 943 12.46 -11.44 2.75
N LEU A 944 12.92 -10.23 2.45
CA LEU A 944 13.17 -9.72 1.10
C LEU A 944 14.59 -10.00 0.62
N PHE A 945 15.54 -10.10 1.54
CA PHE A 945 16.95 -10.15 1.21
C PHE A 945 17.36 -11.52 0.70
N ARG A 946 17.87 -11.53 -0.54
CA ARG A 946 18.47 -12.68 -1.21
C ARG A 946 19.95 -12.75 -0.86
N THR A 947 20.44 -13.96 -0.61
CA THR A 947 21.82 -14.22 -0.17
C THR A 947 22.47 -15.35 -0.98
N TRP A 948 23.78 -15.56 -0.81
CA TRP A 948 24.55 -16.61 -1.49
C TRP A 948 23.99 -18.04 -1.32
N PHE A 949 23.19 -18.31 -0.27
CA PHE A 949 22.64 -19.63 0.01
C PHE A 949 21.19 -19.83 -0.47
N ASP A 950 20.53 -18.80 -1.03
CA ASP A 950 19.12 -18.88 -1.46
C ASP A 950 18.91 -19.89 -2.61
N GLU A 951 19.90 -20.10 -3.47
CA GLU A 951 19.84 -21.10 -4.56
C GLU A 951 19.88 -22.56 -4.07
N ARG A 952 20.42 -22.80 -2.86
CA ARG A 952 20.74 -24.13 -2.32
C ARG A 952 19.92 -24.51 -1.09
N VAL A 953 19.32 -23.55 -0.38
CA VAL A 953 18.45 -23.81 0.77
C VAL A 953 16.99 -23.65 0.35
N HIS A 954 16.30 -24.78 0.16
CA HIS A 954 14.94 -24.79 -0.38
C HIS A 954 13.83 -24.63 0.69
N PRO A 955 12.79 -23.81 0.40
CA PRO A 955 11.58 -23.71 1.22
C PRO A 955 10.81 -25.03 1.24
N TRP A 956 10.02 -25.24 2.29
CA TRP A 956 9.24 -26.45 2.61
C TRP A 956 10.04 -27.76 2.78
N ARG A 957 11.34 -27.77 2.43
CA ARG A 957 12.25 -28.88 2.74
C ARG A 957 13.15 -28.58 3.95
N HIS A 958 13.79 -27.40 3.96
CA HIS A 958 14.76 -27.03 5.01
C HIS A 958 14.21 -26.00 6.01
N TYR A 959 13.15 -25.28 5.64
CA TYR A 959 12.47 -24.27 6.46
C TYR A 959 11.05 -24.00 5.93
N VAL A 960 10.20 -23.36 6.73
CA VAL A 960 8.86 -22.92 6.35
C VAL A 960 8.92 -21.47 5.86
N PRO A 961 8.54 -21.16 4.61
CA PRO A 961 8.45 -19.79 4.13
C PRO A 961 7.20 -19.08 4.68
N MET A 962 7.35 -17.80 5.04
CA MET A 962 6.27 -16.90 5.43
C MET A 962 6.20 -15.69 4.49
N ASP A 963 5.00 -15.21 4.20
CA ASP A 963 4.80 -13.98 3.42
C ASP A 963 5.08 -12.74 4.29
N LEU A 964 5.54 -11.65 3.66
CA LEU A 964 5.75 -10.36 4.33
C LEU A 964 4.45 -9.71 4.82
N ARG A 965 3.31 -10.16 4.28
CA ARG A 965 1.96 -9.81 4.76
C ARG A 965 1.55 -10.56 6.02
N LEU A 966 2.34 -11.55 6.47
CA LEU A 966 2.18 -12.34 7.71
C LEU A 966 0.81 -13.02 7.87
N GLY A 967 -0.22 -12.29 8.32
CA GLY A 967 -1.56 -12.82 8.52
C GLY A 967 -2.36 -12.96 7.24
N MET A 968 -2.08 -12.16 6.19
CA MET A 968 -2.88 -12.09 4.95
C MET A 968 -4.40 -11.92 5.19
N GLY A 969 -4.78 -11.35 6.33
CA GLY A 969 -6.16 -11.20 6.79
C GLY A 969 -6.81 -12.45 7.42
N THR A 970 -6.07 -13.54 7.68
CA THR A 970 -6.55 -14.82 8.26
C THR A 970 -5.54 -15.51 9.21
N ASP A 971 -4.66 -14.73 9.87
CA ASP A 971 -3.60 -15.25 10.76
C ASP A 971 -2.77 -16.40 10.15
N ALA A 972 -2.54 -16.34 8.82
CA ALA A 972 -2.03 -17.46 8.03
C ALA A 972 -0.73 -18.07 8.56
N TRP A 973 0.23 -17.24 9.00
CA TRP A 973 1.48 -17.72 9.62
C TRP A 973 1.23 -18.55 10.89
N TYR A 974 0.25 -18.17 11.72
CA TYR A 974 -0.10 -18.88 12.94
C TYR A 974 -0.85 -20.17 12.64
N SER A 975 -1.75 -20.18 11.65
CA SER A 975 -2.44 -21.39 11.21
C SER A 975 -1.46 -22.47 10.72
N VAL A 976 -0.41 -22.08 10.00
CA VAL A 976 0.70 -22.99 9.62
C VAL A 976 1.50 -23.44 10.85
N ALA A 977 1.77 -22.53 11.80
CA ALA A 977 2.45 -22.91 13.05
C ALA A 977 1.62 -23.90 13.90
N ALA A 978 0.31 -23.70 13.99
CA ALA A 978 -0.63 -24.59 14.67
C ALA A 978 -0.72 -25.98 14.01
N PHE A 979 -0.62 -26.05 12.67
CA PHE A 979 -0.51 -27.34 11.97
C PHE A 979 0.74 -28.13 12.41
N PHE A 980 1.93 -27.49 12.40
CA PHE A 980 3.18 -28.13 12.82
C PHE A 980 3.32 -28.30 14.34
N GLY A 981 2.61 -27.50 15.15
CA GLY A 981 2.47 -27.74 16.58
C GLY A 981 1.52 -28.88 16.90
N GLY A 982 0.51 -29.11 16.05
CA GLY A 982 -0.54 -30.10 16.25
C GLY A 982 -0.17 -31.54 15.87
N ARG A 983 -0.97 -32.49 16.36
CA ARG A 983 -0.78 -33.95 16.17
C ARG A 983 -0.66 -34.38 14.69
N ARG A 984 -1.27 -33.66 13.75
CA ARG A 984 -1.22 -33.97 12.32
C ARG A 984 0.11 -33.58 11.67
N GLY A 985 0.65 -32.40 11.98
CA GLY A 985 1.83 -31.85 11.31
C GLY A 985 3.15 -32.00 12.06
N SER A 986 3.15 -32.32 13.36
CA SER A 986 4.39 -32.25 14.18
C SER A 986 5.54 -33.12 13.67
N HIS A 987 5.26 -34.33 13.17
CA HIS A 987 6.27 -35.20 12.57
C HIS A 987 6.85 -34.63 11.25
N LEU A 988 6.06 -33.88 10.46
CA LEU A 988 6.54 -33.17 9.27
C LEU A 988 7.40 -31.97 9.67
N GLY A 989 7.04 -31.28 10.75
CA GLY A 989 7.80 -30.17 11.30
C GLY A 989 9.18 -30.62 11.80
N GLU A 990 9.24 -31.71 12.55
CA GLU A 990 10.51 -32.35 12.94
C GLU A 990 11.33 -32.76 11.72
N LYS A 991 10.71 -33.40 10.72
CA LYS A 991 11.41 -33.81 9.49
C LYS A 991 12.05 -32.62 8.76
N ILE A 992 11.31 -31.52 8.59
CA ILE A 992 11.83 -30.31 7.93
C ILE A 992 12.98 -29.69 8.74
N ALA A 993 12.88 -29.66 10.08
CA ALA A 993 13.94 -29.18 10.95
C ALA A 993 15.23 -30.01 10.79
N LEU A 994 15.10 -31.35 10.82
CA LEU A 994 16.25 -32.25 10.70
C LEU A 994 16.86 -32.25 9.28
N GLU A 995 16.05 -32.19 8.22
CA GLU A 995 16.54 -32.04 6.84
C GLU A 995 17.26 -30.70 6.65
N GLY A 996 16.74 -29.61 7.22
CA GLY A 996 17.41 -28.30 7.20
C GLY A 996 18.78 -28.31 7.88
N ARG A 997 18.86 -28.96 9.05
CA ARG A 997 20.11 -29.18 9.80
C ARG A 997 21.11 -30.02 9.05
N GLU A 998 20.70 -31.20 8.57
CA GLU A 998 21.57 -32.08 7.81
C GLU A 998 22.09 -31.43 6.53
N TRP A 999 21.25 -30.65 5.85
CA TRP A 999 21.65 -29.95 4.64
C TRP A 999 22.58 -28.77 4.92
N ALA A 1000 22.32 -27.99 5.98
CA ALA A 1000 23.23 -26.91 6.40
C ALA A 1000 24.63 -27.44 6.74
N GLN A 1001 24.73 -28.63 7.32
CA GLN A 1001 25.99 -29.34 7.60
C GLN A 1001 26.70 -29.89 6.35
N LYS A 1002 26.04 -29.94 5.19
CA LYS A 1002 26.59 -30.48 3.92
C LYS A 1002 26.86 -29.41 2.85
N ALA A 1003 26.09 -28.31 2.83
CA ALA A 1003 26.07 -27.33 1.72
C ALA A 1003 26.16 -25.85 2.14
N ALA A 1004 26.17 -25.55 3.45
CA ALA A 1004 26.25 -24.18 3.99
C ALA A 1004 27.39 -23.99 5.00
N ARG A 1005 28.42 -24.86 4.97
CA ARG A 1005 29.61 -24.80 5.84
C ARG A 1005 30.49 -23.60 5.48
N PRO A 1006 31.40 -23.15 6.38
CA PRO A 1006 32.50 -22.25 6.03
C PRO A 1006 33.34 -22.73 4.84
N ALA A 1007 33.46 -24.04 4.65
CA ALA A 1007 34.11 -24.63 3.46
C ALA A 1007 33.31 -24.39 2.16
N ASP A 1008 31.98 -24.50 2.20
CA ASP A 1008 31.12 -24.24 1.03
C ASP A 1008 31.12 -22.76 0.66
N MET A 1009 31.25 -21.86 1.64
CA MET A 1009 31.48 -20.42 1.42
C MET A 1009 32.78 -20.18 0.64
N GLN A 1010 33.87 -20.87 1.00
CA GLN A 1010 35.14 -20.78 0.28
C GLN A 1010 35.03 -21.31 -1.15
N VAL A 1011 34.34 -22.43 -1.36
CA VAL A 1011 34.11 -23.01 -2.71
C VAL A 1011 33.29 -22.07 -3.61
N TYR A 1012 32.25 -21.44 -3.05
CA TYR A 1012 31.45 -20.42 -3.74
C TYR A 1012 32.29 -19.18 -4.08
N MET A 1013 33.04 -18.65 -3.11
CA MET A 1013 33.85 -17.45 -3.29
C MET A 1013 34.99 -17.67 -4.30
N PHE A 1014 35.61 -18.86 -4.31
CA PHE A 1014 36.63 -19.21 -5.31
C PHE A 1014 36.02 -19.26 -6.72
N ARG A 1015 34.83 -19.86 -6.89
CA ARG A 1015 34.14 -19.84 -8.19
C ARG A 1015 33.83 -18.41 -8.61
N LEU A 1016 33.25 -17.61 -7.72
CA LEU A 1016 32.88 -16.22 -7.99
C LEU A 1016 34.09 -15.39 -8.46
N LEU A 1017 35.23 -15.50 -7.77
CA LEU A 1017 36.41 -14.70 -8.11
C LEU A 1017 37.16 -15.18 -9.36
N LEU A 1018 37.07 -16.47 -9.75
CA LEU A 1018 37.56 -16.91 -11.06
C LEU A 1018 36.72 -16.35 -12.21
N GLU A 1019 35.39 -16.34 -12.07
CA GLU A 1019 34.51 -15.73 -13.07
C GLU A 1019 34.70 -14.20 -13.14
N TRP A 1020 34.77 -13.53 -11.98
CA TRP A 1020 35.03 -12.10 -11.90
C TRP A 1020 36.39 -11.72 -12.48
N GLY A 1021 37.43 -12.47 -12.12
CA GLY A 1021 38.79 -12.28 -12.62
C GLY A 1021 38.89 -12.37 -14.15
N ARG A 1022 38.08 -13.21 -14.79
CA ARG A 1022 37.93 -13.20 -16.25
C ARG A 1022 37.19 -11.96 -16.76
N ILE A 1023 36.07 -11.56 -16.15
CA ILE A 1023 35.26 -10.41 -16.62
C ILE A 1023 36.06 -9.10 -16.62
N VAL A 1024 36.93 -8.91 -15.63
CA VAL A 1024 37.79 -7.73 -15.46
C VAL A 1024 39.14 -7.81 -16.18
N ASP A 1025 39.37 -8.82 -17.02
CA ASP A 1025 40.55 -8.94 -17.88
C ASP A 1025 40.23 -8.46 -19.30
N ASP A 1026 41.13 -7.69 -19.90
CA ASP A 1026 40.98 -7.16 -21.28
C ASP A 1026 40.89 -8.30 -22.33
N ARG A 1027 41.34 -9.51 -21.98
CA ARG A 1027 41.35 -10.72 -22.83
C ARG A 1027 40.20 -11.67 -22.54
N ARG A 1028 39.15 -11.24 -21.84
CA ARG A 1028 38.01 -12.08 -21.44
C ARG A 1028 37.36 -12.89 -22.57
N GLU A 1029 37.44 -12.40 -23.80
CA GLU A 1029 36.88 -13.05 -24.99
C GLU A 1029 37.75 -14.19 -25.55
N SER A 1030 38.97 -14.39 -25.04
CA SER A 1030 39.87 -15.51 -25.38
C SER A 1030 40.39 -16.29 -24.17
N LEU A 1031 40.15 -15.85 -22.93
CA LEU A 1031 40.54 -16.58 -21.72
C LEU A 1031 39.62 -17.79 -21.45
N GLY A 1032 40.22 -18.98 -21.33
CA GLY A 1032 39.47 -20.18 -20.96
C GLY A 1032 40.34 -21.40 -20.67
N TYR A 1033 39.77 -22.35 -19.91
CA TYR A 1033 40.39 -23.63 -19.59
C TYR A 1033 40.43 -24.57 -20.80
N THR A 1034 41.63 -25.01 -21.16
CA THR A 1034 41.92 -25.84 -22.36
C THR A 1034 42.00 -27.34 -22.08
N GLY A 1035 41.88 -27.77 -20.83
CA GLY A 1035 42.16 -29.15 -20.40
C GLY A 1035 43.44 -29.24 -19.54
N PRO A 1036 43.82 -30.44 -19.08
CA PRO A 1036 45.11 -30.64 -18.44
C PRO A 1036 46.21 -30.27 -19.42
N SER A 1037 47.16 -29.43 -19.00
CA SER A 1037 48.37 -29.19 -19.78
C SER A 1037 49.03 -30.54 -20.06
N ALA A 1038 49.18 -30.91 -21.32
CA ALA A 1038 50.02 -32.04 -21.71
C ALA A 1038 51.44 -31.71 -21.22
N GLY A 1039 51.85 -32.33 -20.11
CA GLY A 1039 53.13 -32.04 -19.48
C GLY A 1039 54.25 -32.30 -20.48
N GLY A 1040 55.05 -31.28 -20.77
CA GLY A 1040 56.34 -31.49 -21.40
C GLY A 1040 57.18 -32.38 -20.48
N GLY A 1041 57.61 -33.53 -21.02
CA GLY A 1041 58.70 -34.32 -20.44
C GLY A 1041 60.05 -33.69 -20.73
#